data_AF-A0A1B6F2J3-F1
#
_entry.id   AF-A0A1B6F2J3-F1
#
_cell.length_a   1.000
_cell.length_b   1.000
_cell.length_c   1.000
_cell.angle_alpha   90.00
_cell.angle_beta   90.00
_cell.angle_gamma   90.00
#
_symmetry.space_group_name_H-M   'P 1'
#
loop_
_entity.id
_entity.type
_entity.pdbx_description
1 polymer ?
#
loop_
_entity_poly.entity_id
_entity_poly.type
_entity_poly.pdbx_seq_one_letter_code
_entity_poly.pdbx_strand_id
1 'polypeptide(L)'
;MWRLNSTQCFLLLCILSVAVINPVNNKEDEDFLLLTVATEETDGFLRFIRSTKVYNVPTKVLGLGQQWKGGDMKGPGGGHKVLMLRKALKPYASDSNKIIMFTDSYDVVILGPPSDILEQFRALDARVVFGAEHNCWPDRSLADHYPATESRYKYLNSGGIIGYASDLYELLSSHELKASDDDQLYFTKLFLDKDIREKHRIKLDHKAAIFQNLYEAEDDLDIVQGTLLNVVYGTKPLVFHGNGISKLELITLANYLAEYWTAAEGCLGCRENNIEIQKIPEADYPTVVIAVHVAVPTPFIREAFDKILQLDYPKNKIYFFVTNSVEHHNKDVEQLKDNINAFEQYLGIKMIKAEDGIREADARMFAVDYCLAKECDYLLSVDSFAHLDNPNTLKALIKLNRTLVAPMLVRPHKAWSNFWGAITQDGFYSRSFDYMDIVNNNRRGVWNVPYISAAYLTNATLLRKHKPHYDIATLDADMAFCHYYREKGVFMYVSNLEEYGHLVDPDNYDPSRTHPDMYELLTNRQDWEQRYISPEYLENFNPNRTAEQPCPDVYWFPVVTPEFCQSLIDIAENFGKWSDGSNTDNRLAGGYENVPTRDIHMNQIGYDQTWMEFLRLYVRPLQEHVFLGYFHDPPKSLMNFVVRYRPDEQPSLRPHHDSSTYTINLALNRPNVDYQGGGCRFLRYNCSVTDTRVGWILMHPGRLTHFHEGLRVTNGTRYIMISFVDP
;
A
#
# COMPACT_ATOMS: atom_id res chain seq x y z
N MET A 1 27.12 -13.35 -58.88
CA MET A 1 27.73 -13.95 -57.68
C MET A 1 28.95 -13.10 -57.33
N TRP A 2 29.18 -12.84 -56.03
CA TRP A 2 30.09 -11.88 -55.39
C TRP A 2 29.40 -10.62 -54.83
N ARG A 3 29.42 -10.57 -53.49
CA ARG A 3 28.86 -9.58 -52.55
C ARG A 3 29.75 -8.34 -52.47
N LEU A 4 29.16 -7.20 -52.13
CA LEU A 4 29.86 -6.08 -51.48
C LEU A 4 29.12 -5.69 -50.20
N ASN A 5 29.91 -5.39 -49.17
CA ASN A 5 29.60 -5.44 -47.73
C ASN A 5 29.02 -4.15 -47.14
N SER A 6 28.29 -4.33 -46.04
CA SER A 6 27.52 -3.38 -45.22
C SER A 6 28.33 -2.40 -44.36
N THR A 7 29.61 -2.15 -44.66
CA THR A 7 30.51 -1.39 -43.76
C THR A 7 30.84 0.03 -44.22
N GLN A 8 30.23 0.55 -45.29
CA GLN A 8 30.43 1.95 -45.72
C GLN A 8 29.19 2.85 -45.60
N CYS A 9 28.00 2.33 -45.29
CA CYS A 9 26.85 3.18 -44.93
C CYS A 9 26.88 3.70 -43.49
N PHE A 10 27.74 3.14 -42.62
CA PHE A 10 27.77 3.49 -41.19
C PHE A 10 28.72 4.66 -40.84
N LEU A 11 29.56 5.13 -41.78
CA LEU A 11 30.55 6.18 -41.51
C LEU A 11 30.18 7.57 -42.03
N LEU A 12 29.08 7.72 -42.78
CA LEU A 12 28.58 9.02 -43.25
C LEU A 12 27.36 9.56 -42.49
N LEU A 13 26.82 8.80 -41.53
CA LEU A 13 25.74 9.23 -40.63
C LEU A 13 26.23 9.64 -39.23
N CYS A 14 27.54 9.55 -38.95
CA CYS A 14 28.13 9.87 -37.64
C CYS A 14 28.90 11.20 -37.56
N ILE A 15 28.80 12.09 -38.57
CA ILE A 15 29.51 13.39 -38.57
C ILE A 15 28.55 14.61 -38.57
N LEU A 16 27.23 14.41 -38.46
CA LEU A 16 26.25 15.51 -38.40
C LEU A 16 25.26 15.35 -37.24
N SER A 17 25.76 15.44 -36.00
CA SER A 17 25.00 15.96 -34.84
C SER A 17 25.83 15.85 -33.55
N VAL A 18 27.02 16.46 -33.52
CA VAL A 18 27.54 17.00 -32.26
C VAL A 18 27.39 18.51 -32.36
N ALA A 19 26.13 18.95 -32.38
CA ALA A 19 25.83 20.28 -31.90
C ALA A 19 26.08 20.20 -30.40
N VAL A 20 27.23 20.71 -29.97
CA VAL A 20 27.40 21.18 -28.61
C VAL A 20 26.30 22.22 -28.44
N ILE A 21 25.17 21.82 -27.86
CA ILE A 21 24.17 22.75 -27.36
C ILE A 21 24.86 23.40 -26.16
N ASN A 22 25.64 24.44 -26.43
CA ASN A 22 25.85 25.46 -25.43
C ASN A 22 24.44 25.93 -25.06
N PRO A 23 24.05 25.95 -23.77
CA PRO A 23 22.82 26.60 -23.39
C PRO A 23 22.96 28.05 -23.90
N VAL A 24 22.10 28.42 -24.85
CA VAL A 24 21.92 29.82 -25.20
C VAL A 24 21.28 30.41 -23.96
N ASN A 25 22.10 30.93 -23.05
CA ASN A 25 21.63 31.78 -21.97
C ASN A 25 21.02 33.00 -22.67
N ASN A 26 19.70 32.99 -22.82
CA ASN A 26 18.99 34.16 -23.30
C ASN A 26 19.20 35.26 -22.26
N LYS A 27 19.68 36.42 -22.71
CA LYS A 27 19.85 37.61 -21.86
C LYS A 27 18.58 37.97 -21.07
N GLU A 28 17.42 37.54 -21.56
CA GLU A 28 16.11 37.70 -20.92
C GLU A 28 15.91 36.85 -19.66
N ASP A 29 16.50 35.65 -19.59
CA ASP A 29 16.43 34.80 -18.38
C ASP A 29 17.31 35.37 -17.26
N GLU A 30 18.37 36.11 -17.61
CA GLU A 30 19.22 36.82 -16.65
C GLU A 30 18.48 37.94 -15.91
N ASP A 31 17.41 38.48 -16.49
CA ASP A 31 16.58 39.56 -15.92
C ASP A 31 15.38 39.06 -15.11
N PHE A 32 15.18 37.75 -15.00
CA PHE A 32 14.16 37.14 -14.14
C PHE A 32 14.71 36.72 -12.77
N LEU A 33 13.87 36.75 -11.73
CA LEU A 33 14.16 36.16 -10.42
C LEU A 33 12.87 35.78 -9.70
N LEU A 34 12.77 34.54 -9.25
CA LEU A 34 11.73 34.08 -8.34
C LEU A 34 12.16 34.31 -6.89
N LEU A 35 11.37 35.07 -6.14
CA LEU A 35 11.48 35.23 -4.70
C LEU A 35 10.40 34.40 -4.02
N THR A 36 10.75 33.77 -2.91
CA THR A 36 9.76 33.12 -2.04
C THR A 36 10.13 33.29 -0.59
N VAL A 37 9.21 32.98 0.32
CA VAL A 37 9.46 32.97 1.76
C VAL A 37 9.34 31.53 2.27
N ALA A 38 10.33 31.11 3.04
CA ALA A 38 10.31 29.90 3.83
C ALA A 38 11.12 30.14 5.10
N THR A 39 10.57 29.78 6.26
CA THR A 39 11.30 29.88 7.54
C THR A 39 11.98 28.57 7.91
N GLU A 40 11.50 27.45 7.38
CA GLU A 40 12.04 26.11 7.59
C GLU A 40 12.02 25.32 6.29
N GLU A 41 12.87 24.28 6.22
CA GLU A 41 12.86 23.31 5.12
C GLU A 41 11.79 22.24 5.38
N THR A 42 10.54 22.55 5.05
CA THR A 42 9.41 21.61 5.12
C THR A 42 9.34 20.72 3.87
N ASP A 43 8.61 19.61 3.90
CA ASP A 43 8.45 18.75 2.73
C ASP A 43 7.77 19.49 1.56
N GLY A 44 6.81 20.35 1.87
CA GLY A 44 6.18 21.26 0.89
C GLY A 44 7.17 22.22 0.23
N PHE A 45 8.06 22.83 1.02
CA PHE A 45 9.15 23.66 0.51
C PHE A 45 10.14 22.87 -0.35
N LEU A 46 10.52 21.65 0.06
CA LEU A 46 11.43 20.81 -0.72
C LEU A 46 10.81 20.41 -2.07
N ARG A 47 9.50 20.12 -2.11
CA ARG A 47 8.75 19.92 -3.36
C ARG A 47 8.79 21.16 -4.25
N PHE A 48 8.57 22.36 -3.69
CA PHE A 48 8.69 23.61 -4.41
C PHE A 48 10.09 23.80 -5.01
N ILE A 49 11.15 23.65 -4.20
CA ILE A 49 12.54 23.76 -4.66
C ILE A 49 12.89 22.72 -5.72
N ARG A 50 12.36 21.49 -5.62
CA ARG A 50 12.50 20.50 -6.69
C ARG A 50 11.91 21.03 -7.99
N SER A 51 10.68 21.54 -7.95
CA SER A 51 10.00 22.05 -9.15
C SER A 51 10.74 23.23 -9.80
N THR A 52 11.37 24.11 -9.01
CA THR A 52 12.17 25.21 -9.56
C THR A 52 13.43 24.70 -10.26
N LYS A 53 14.07 23.65 -9.73
CA LYS A 53 15.24 23.02 -10.35
C LYS A 53 14.91 22.31 -11.66
N VAL A 54 13.77 21.61 -11.72
CA VAL A 54 13.30 20.93 -12.95
C VAL A 54 13.24 21.92 -14.12
N TYR A 55 12.71 23.11 -13.88
CA TYR A 55 12.54 24.14 -14.90
C TYR A 55 13.64 25.21 -14.93
N ASN A 56 14.76 25.00 -14.22
CA ASN A 56 15.89 25.94 -14.14
C ASN A 56 15.48 27.38 -13.76
N VAL A 57 14.53 27.53 -12.83
CA VAL A 57 14.02 28.82 -12.40
C VAL A 57 14.96 29.44 -11.35
N PRO A 58 15.58 30.61 -11.61
CA PRO A 58 16.46 31.27 -10.65
C PRO A 58 15.64 31.69 -9.42
N THR A 59 15.94 31.07 -8.28
CA THR A 59 15.12 31.19 -7.06
C THR A 59 15.94 31.70 -5.89
N LYS A 60 15.41 32.68 -5.15
CA LYS A 60 15.98 33.18 -3.90
C LYS A 60 14.97 33.08 -2.77
N VAL A 61 15.35 32.31 -1.75
CA VAL A 61 14.53 32.06 -0.56
C VAL A 61 14.80 33.11 0.50
N LEU A 62 13.74 33.67 1.06
CA LEU A 62 13.78 34.70 2.10
C LEU A 62 13.33 34.09 3.43
N GLY A 63 14.02 34.46 4.52
CA GLY A 63 13.56 34.14 5.87
C GLY A 63 14.00 32.79 6.43
N LEU A 64 14.79 31.99 5.71
CA LEU A 64 15.21 30.67 6.17
C LEU A 64 15.97 30.76 7.51
N GLY A 65 15.56 29.96 8.49
CA GLY A 65 16.09 29.98 9.86
C GLY A 65 15.65 31.18 10.71
N GLN A 66 14.81 32.08 10.19
CA GLN A 66 14.24 33.19 10.95
C GLN A 66 12.91 32.80 11.58
N GLN A 67 12.64 33.33 12.77
CA GLN A 67 11.34 33.14 13.42
C GLN A 67 10.21 33.79 12.61
N TRP A 68 9.16 33.01 12.35
CA TRP A 68 7.94 33.50 11.71
C TRP A 68 7.18 34.48 12.63
N LYS A 69 6.75 35.62 12.09
CA LYS A 69 6.04 36.70 12.80
C LYS A 69 4.72 37.09 12.14
N GLY A 70 4.24 36.27 11.20
CA GLY A 70 3.06 36.57 10.38
C GLY A 70 1.75 35.94 10.86
N GLY A 71 1.65 35.52 12.12
CA GLY A 71 0.47 34.83 12.66
C GLY A 71 0.53 33.31 12.48
N ASP A 72 -0.60 32.61 12.57
CA ASP A 72 -0.68 31.14 12.43
C ASP A 72 -1.14 30.67 11.05
N MET A 73 -1.48 31.62 10.16
CA MET A 73 -2.04 31.37 8.81
C MET A 73 -3.31 30.50 8.80
N LYS A 74 -3.98 30.31 9.94
CA LYS A 74 -5.33 29.70 10.02
C LYS A 74 -6.44 30.73 9.76
N GLY A 75 -6.09 32.01 9.82
CA GLY A 75 -6.92 33.15 9.44
C GLY A 75 -6.06 34.27 8.86
N PRO A 76 -6.52 35.53 8.91
CA PRO A 76 -5.79 36.67 8.36
C PRO A 76 -4.38 36.80 8.93
N GLY A 77 -3.39 37.02 8.06
CA GLY A 77 -1.97 37.11 8.44
C GLY A 77 -1.02 37.15 7.24
N GLY A 78 0.27 36.91 7.48
CA GLY A 78 1.26 36.79 6.40
C GLY A 78 1.99 38.08 6.02
N GLY A 79 1.66 39.24 6.60
CA GLY A 79 2.32 40.52 6.31
C GLY A 79 3.84 40.53 6.47
N HIS A 80 4.39 39.62 7.29
CA HIS A 80 5.82 39.38 7.40
C HIS A 80 6.47 38.99 6.06
N LYS A 81 5.77 38.24 5.19
CA LYS A 81 6.22 37.93 3.81
C LYS A 81 6.45 39.20 3.01
N VAL A 82 5.48 40.10 3.05
CA VAL A 82 5.54 41.38 2.33
C VAL A 82 6.69 42.25 2.81
N LEU A 83 6.95 42.28 4.13
CA LEU A 83 8.09 43.00 4.70
C LEU A 83 9.44 42.41 4.22
N MET A 84 9.55 41.08 4.16
CA MET A 84 10.74 40.41 3.62
C MET A 84 10.92 40.70 2.12
N LEU A 85 9.84 40.62 1.35
CA LEU A 85 9.83 40.91 -0.08
C LEU A 85 10.24 42.37 -0.35
N ARG A 86 9.65 43.33 0.37
CA ARG A 86 10.00 44.77 0.29
C ARG A 86 11.50 44.99 0.56
N LYS A 87 12.05 44.32 1.58
CA LYS A 87 13.49 44.38 1.88
C LYS A 87 14.35 43.77 0.77
N ALA A 88 13.92 42.63 0.21
CA ALA A 88 14.63 41.93 -0.85
C ALA A 88 14.62 42.67 -2.19
N LEU A 89 13.58 43.48 -2.44
CA LEU A 89 13.43 44.31 -3.63
C LEU A 89 14.23 45.62 -3.60
N LYS A 90 14.63 46.10 -2.41
CA LYS A 90 15.37 47.36 -2.24
C LYS A 90 16.61 47.51 -3.16
N PRO A 91 17.44 46.48 -3.39
CA PRO A 91 18.57 46.58 -4.32
C PRO A 91 18.16 46.80 -5.78
N TYR A 92 16.92 46.47 -6.15
CA TYR A 92 16.36 46.56 -7.50
C TYR A 92 15.36 47.72 -7.64
N ALA A 93 15.29 48.62 -6.66
CA ALA A 93 14.29 49.69 -6.60
C ALA A 93 14.29 50.63 -7.83
N SER A 94 15.45 50.80 -8.48
CA SER A 94 15.61 51.62 -9.68
C SER A 94 15.72 50.82 -10.97
N ASP A 95 15.55 49.49 -10.92
CA ASP A 95 15.66 48.62 -12.08
C ASP A 95 14.29 48.44 -12.75
N SER A 96 14.10 49.10 -13.89
CA SER A 96 12.85 49.06 -14.64
C SER A 96 12.71 47.86 -15.58
N ASN A 97 13.77 47.05 -15.72
CA ASN A 97 13.82 45.92 -16.66
C ASN A 97 13.77 44.58 -15.93
N LYS A 98 14.36 44.48 -14.73
CA LYS A 98 14.34 43.27 -13.91
C LYS A 98 12.89 42.88 -13.57
N ILE A 99 12.54 41.64 -13.87
CA ILE A 99 11.22 41.07 -13.57
C ILE A 99 11.36 40.15 -12.36
N ILE A 100 10.51 40.38 -11.37
CA ILE A 100 10.47 39.59 -10.14
C ILE A 100 9.13 38.88 -10.09
N MET A 101 9.19 37.56 -9.89
CA MET A 101 8.03 36.78 -9.47
C MET A 101 8.16 36.51 -7.97
N PHE A 102 7.07 36.66 -7.23
CA PHE A 102 6.93 36.21 -5.86
C PHE A 102 5.89 35.11 -5.81
N THR A 103 6.18 34.01 -5.10
CA THR A 103 5.19 33.00 -4.76
C THR A 103 5.33 32.56 -3.31
N ASP A 104 4.27 31.99 -2.75
CA ASP A 104 4.41 31.10 -1.59
C ASP A 104 5.26 29.85 -1.96
N SER A 105 5.66 29.06 -0.97
CA SER A 105 6.52 27.89 -1.19
C SER A 105 6.00 26.58 -0.61
N TYR A 106 5.28 26.58 0.50
CA TYR A 106 4.91 25.33 1.17
C TYR A 106 3.83 24.55 0.39
N ASP A 107 2.99 25.26 -0.34
CA ASP A 107 1.83 24.78 -1.09
C ASP A 107 1.85 25.24 -2.56
N VAL A 108 3.04 25.46 -3.11
CA VAL A 108 3.25 25.87 -4.51
C VAL A 108 4.11 24.86 -5.28
N VAL A 109 3.80 24.66 -6.55
CA VAL A 109 4.59 23.89 -7.52
C VAL A 109 4.77 24.72 -8.79
N ILE A 110 6.02 24.84 -9.27
CA ILE A 110 6.35 25.50 -10.53
C ILE A 110 6.24 24.50 -11.68
N LEU A 111 5.61 24.91 -12.78
CA LEU A 111 5.18 24.04 -13.89
C LEU A 111 5.78 24.43 -15.25
N GLY A 112 6.66 25.43 -15.30
CA GLY A 112 7.32 25.82 -16.54
C GLY A 112 8.57 26.68 -16.35
N PRO A 113 9.38 26.82 -17.42
CA PRO A 113 10.61 27.59 -17.41
C PRO A 113 10.35 29.10 -17.35
N PRO A 114 11.37 29.92 -17.00
CA PRO A 114 11.28 31.37 -17.03
C PRO A 114 10.78 31.94 -18.36
N SER A 115 11.19 31.37 -19.49
CA SER A 115 10.79 31.84 -20.83
C SER A 115 9.27 31.86 -21.01
N ASP A 116 8.60 30.76 -20.64
CA ASP A 116 7.15 30.61 -20.77
C ASP A 116 6.43 31.56 -19.81
N ILE A 117 6.96 31.73 -18.59
CA ILE A 117 6.41 32.65 -17.58
C ILE A 117 6.47 34.10 -18.09
N LEU A 118 7.63 34.48 -18.65
CA LEU A 118 7.86 35.82 -19.19
C LEU A 118 6.99 36.09 -20.43
N GLU A 119 6.80 35.10 -21.29
CA GLU A 119 5.90 35.19 -22.45
C GLU A 119 4.47 35.51 -22.01
N GLN A 120 3.92 34.72 -21.07
CA GLN A 120 2.57 34.94 -20.55
C GLN A 120 2.45 36.29 -19.82
N PHE A 121 3.45 36.67 -19.03
CA PHE A 121 3.46 37.97 -18.33
C PHE A 121 3.41 39.15 -19.31
N ARG A 122 4.21 39.10 -20.38
CA ARG A 122 4.25 40.16 -21.40
C ARG A 122 2.95 40.21 -22.20
N ALA A 123 2.35 39.06 -22.50
CA ALA A 123 1.06 38.98 -23.20
C ALA A 123 -0.09 39.67 -22.44
N LEU A 124 -0.01 39.74 -21.12
CA LEU A 124 -0.99 40.46 -20.29
C LEU A 124 -0.87 41.99 -20.39
N ASP A 125 0.19 42.55 -20.98
CA ASP A 125 0.46 44.00 -21.06
C ASP A 125 0.19 44.73 -19.72
N ALA A 126 0.89 44.30 -18.69
CA ALA A 126 0.80 44.81 -17.33
C ALA A 126 2.21 45.18 -16.82
N ARG A 127 2.29 45.97 -15.75
CA ARG A 127 3.57 46.12 -15.01
C ARG A 127 3.62 45.25 -13.77
N VAL A 128 2.45 44.93 -13.20
CA VAL A 128 2.28 44.01 -12.08
C VAL A 128 1.06 43.14 -12.35
N VAL A 129 1.20 41.84 -12.18
CA VAL A 129 0.13 40.84 -12.28
C VAL A 129 0.06 40.07 -10.98
N PHE A 130 -1.15 39.93 -10.44
CA PHE A 130 -1.44 39.04 -9.33
C PHE A 130 -2.14 37.78 -9.83
N GLY A 131 -1.96 36.68 -9.10
CA GLY A 131 -2.84 35.52 -9.22
C GLY A 131 -4.28 35.90 -8.92
N ALA A 132 -5.21 35.17 -9.52
CA ALA A 132 -6.63 35.40 -9.35
C ALA A 132 -7.33 34.15 -8.78
N GLU A 133 -8.37 34.32 -8.00
CA GLU A 133 -9.13 33.24 -7.36
C GLU A 133 -10.65 33.48 -7.41
N HIS A 134 -11.42 32.45 -7.07
CA HIS A 134 -12.89 32.49 -7.05
C HIS A 134 -13.45 33.25 -5.84
N ASN A 135 -12.69 33.39 -4.76
CA ASN A 135 -13.16 33.92 -3.49
C ASN A 135 -12.65 35.32 -3.16
N CYS A 136 -13.56 36.20 -2.74
CA CYS A 136 -13.18 37.48 -2.15
C CYS A 136 -12.83 37.28 -0.68
N TRP A 137 -11.54 37.13 -0.39
CA TRP A 137 -11.01 36.90 0.95
C TRP A 137 -9.94 37.96 1.31
N PRO A 138 -9.80 38.37 2.58
CA PRO A 138 -10.61 37.98 3.75
C PRO A 138 -11.92 38.75 3.88
N ASP A 139 -12.03 39.94 3.28
CA ASP A 139 -13.20 40.81 3.40
C ASP A 139 -14.12 40.69 2.18
N ARG A 140 -15.20 39.91 2.34
CA ARG A 140 -16.20 39.68 1.29
C ARG A 140 -16.95 40.96 0.88
N SER A 141 -17.00 41.98 1.72
CA SER A 141 -17.70 43.24 1.40
C SER A 141 -17.02 44.03 0.28
N LEU A 142 -15.76 43.71 -0.01
CA LEU A 142 -14.97 44.33 -1.07
C LEU A 142 -15.32 43.77 -2.47
N ALA A 143 -16.10 42.69 -2.57
CA ALA A 143 -16.35 41.98 -3.82
C ALA A 143 -16.94 42.87 -4.94
N ASP A 144 -17.82 43.81 -4.57
CA ASP A 144 -18.47 44.75 -5.51
C ASP A 144 -17.57 45.90 -5.94
N HIS A 145 -16.42 46.10 -5.28
CA HIS A 145 -15.44 47.12 -5.62
C HIS A 145 -14.46 46.64 -6.70
N TYR A 146 -14.37 45.33 -6.93
CA TYR A 146 -13.55 44.76 -8.00
C TYR A 146 -14.11 45.15 -9.37
N PRO A 147 -13.23 45.40 -10.37
CA PRO A 147 -13.66 45.60 -11.76
C PRO A 147 -14.55 44.46 -12.26
N ALA A 148 -15.54 44.80 -13.09
CA ALA A 148 -16.41 43.80 -13.70
C ALA A 148 -15.62 42.88 -14.64
N THR A 149 -15.88 41.57 -14.56
CA THR A 149 -15.28 40.54 -15.41
C THR A 149 -16.25 39.37 -15.52
N GLU A 150 -16.26 38.70 -16.67
CA GLU A 150 -17.00 37.45 -16.90
C GLU A 150 -16.24 36.23 -16.35
N SER A 151 -14.98 36.40 -15.97
CA SER A 151 -14.17 35.32 -15.40
C SER A 151 -14.59 35.03 -13.96
N ARG A 152 -14.64 33.73 -13.64
CA ARG A 152 -14.78 33.26 -12.26
C ARG A 152 -13.57 33.58 -11.38
N TYR A 153 -12.38 33.69 -11.97
CA TYR A 153 -11.16 34.15 -11.28
C TYR A 153 -11.18 35.68 -11.14
N LYS A 154 -12.10 36.19 -10.32
CA LYS A 154 -12.38 37.64 -10.22
C LYS A 154 -11.52 38.35 -9.17
N TYR A 155 -11.14 37.67 -8.10
CA TYR A 155 -10.55 38.30 -6.92
C TYR A 155 -9.05 38.07 -6.84
N LEU A 156 -8.33 38.97 -6.18
CA LEU A 156 -6.88 38.91 -6.05
C LEU A 156 -6.47 37.80 -5.06
N ASN A 157 -5.45 37.02 -5.42
CA ASN A 157 -4.73 36.13 -4.51
C ASN A 157 -3.28 36.62 -4.34
N SER A 158 -2.80 36.71 -3.09
CA SER A 158 -1.44 37.22 -2.79
C SER A 158 -0.33 36.17 -2.89
N GLY A 159 -0.68 34.90 -3.00
CA GLY A 159 0.27 33.77 -3.06
C GLY A 159 1.06 33.69 -4.37
N GLY A 160 0.72 34.49 -5.37
CA GLY A 160 1.45 34.62 -6.63
C GLY A 160 1.40 36.04 -7.20
N ILE A 161 2.56 36.64 -7.45
CA ILE A 161 2.69 38.00 -7.98
C ILE A 161 3.87 38.02 -8.97
N ILE A 162 3.76 38.72 -10.08
CA ILE A 162 4.87 38.97 -11.00
C ILE A 162 4.85 40.42 -11.48
N GLY A 163 6.00 41.07 -11.55
CA GLY A 163 6.08 42.44 -12.03
C GLY A 163 7.49 42.97 -12.17
N TYR A 164 7.60 44.18 -12.72
CA TYR A 164 8.89 44.88 -12.78
C TYR A 164 9.33 45.28 -11.38
N ALA A 165 10.63 45.13 -11.09
CA ALA A 165 11.18 45.30 -9.75
C ALA A 165 10.95 46.72 -9.18
N SER A 166 11.10 47.76 -10.02
CA SER A 166 10.81 49.15 -9.64
C SER A 166 9.36 49.35 -9.21
N ASP A 167 8.40 48.82 -9.98
CA ASP A 167 6.96 48.96 -9.70
C ASP A 167 6.56 48.20 -8.45
N LEU A 168 7.06 46.97 -8.29
CA LEU A 168 6.81 46.19 -7.09
C LEU A 168 7.38 46.88 -5.85
N TYR A 169 8.60 47.42 -5.92
CA TYR A 169 9.20 48.12 -4.78
C TYR A 169 8.41 49.38 -4.40
N GLU A 170 8.01 50.19 -5.38
CA GLU A 170 7.22 51.39 -5.14
C GLU A 170 5.83 51.05 -4.59
N LEU A 171 5.13 50.09 -5.20
CA LEU A 171 3.82 49.60 -4.77
C LEU A 171 3.87 49.13 -3.33
N LEU A 172 4.83 48.27 -3.00
CA LEU A 172 5.02 47.74 -1.65
C LEU A 172 5.43 48.82 -0.65
N SER A 173 6.08 49.90 -1.09
CA SER A 173 6.52 50.97 -0.19
C SER A 173 5.47 52.06 0.04
N SER A 174 4.34 52.00 -0.66
CA SER A 174 3.29 53.03 -0.62
C SER A 174 2.54 53.14 0.71
N HIS A 175 2.45 52.03 1.46
CA HIS A 175 1.65 51.95 2.68
C HIS A 175 2.38 51.18 3.80
N GLU A 176 2.12 51.57 5.05
CA GLU A 176 2.59 50.85 6.22
C GLU A 176 1.88 49.49 6.36
N LEU A 177 2.62 48.50 6.85
CA LEU A 177 2.15 47.14 7.06
C LEU A 177 2.87 46.55 8.28
N LYS A 178 2.13 45.93 9.20
CA LYS A 178 2.71 45.18 10.32
C LYS A 178 2.94 43.73 9.92
N ALA A 179 3.87 43.07 10.60
CA ALA A 179 4.20 41.68 10.31
C ALA A 179 2.98 40.74 10.46
N SER A 180 2.08 41.02 11.41
CA SER A 180 0.87 40.24 11.69
C SER A 180 -0.34 40.63 10.85
N ASP A 181 -0.27 41.71 10.07
CA ASP A 181 -1.37 42.12 9.22
C ASP A 181 -1.56 41.11 8.07
N ASP A 182 -2.74 41.13 7.47
CA ASP A 182 -3.07 40.23 6.36
C ASP A 182 -2.44 40.70 5.05
N ASP A 183 -1.63 39.85 4.42
CA ASP A 183 -0.96 40.19 3.16
C ASP A 183 -1.97 40.29 2.00
N GLN A 184 -2.95 39.39 1.92
CA GLN A 184 -3.98 39.41 0.88
C GLN A 184 -4.87 40.65 0.94
N LEU A 185 -5.30 41.07 2.13
CA LEU A 185 -6.06 42.30 2.33
C LEU A 185 -5.24 43.54 2.01
N TYR A 186 -3.94 43.53 2.34
CA TYR A 186 -3.02 44.60 1.98
C TYR A 186 -2.96 44.78 0.46
N PHE A 187 -2.73 43.71 -0.29
CA PHE A 187 -2.70 43.77 -1.76
C PHE A 187 -4.06 44.07 -2.38
N THR A 188 -5.15 43.53 -1.81
CA THR A 188 -6.52 43.82 -2.24
C THR A 188 -6.81 45.32 -2.16
N LYS A 189 -6.47 45.98 -1.05
CA LYS A 189 -6.68 47.43 -0.89
C LYS A 189 -5.88 48.24 -1.91
N LEU A 190 -4.64 47.85 -2.18
CA LEU A 190 -3.81 48.50 -3.21
C LEU A 190 -4.38 48.32 -4.63
N PHE A 191 -4.94 47.14 -4.94
CA PHE A 191 -5.56 46.88 -6.24
C PHE A 191 -6.90 47.61 -6.41
N LEU A 192 -7.67 47.76 -5.34
CA LEU A 192 -8.97 48.44 -5.37
C LEU A 192 -8.84 49.96 -5.44
N ASP A 193 -7.72 50.51 -4.97
CA ASP A 193 -7.35 51.90 -5.21
C ASP A 193 -7.12 52.12 -6.72
N LYS A 194 -8.00 52.92 -7.33
CA LYS A 194 -7.99 53.17 -8.77
C LYS A 194 -6.71 53.86 -9.23
N ASP A 195 -6.22 54.84 -8.47
CA ASP A 195 -5.07 55.65 -8.84
C ASP A 195 -3.79 54.80 -8.78
N ILE A 196 -3.66 53.95 -7.76
CA ILE A 196 -2.56 52.99 -7.63
C ILE A 196 -2.62 51.94 -8.75
N ARG A 197 -3.81 51.35 -9.00
CA ARG A 197 -4.01 50.34 -10.03
C ARG A 197 -3.66 50.85 -11.41
N GLU A 198 -4.09 52.07 -11.77
CA GLU A 198 -3.80 52.68 -13.07
C GLU A 198 -2.32 53.06 -13.19
N LYS A 199 -1.74 53.68 -12.16
CA LYS A 199 -0.31 54.07 -12.12
C LYS A 199 0.62 52.88 -12.37
N HIS A 200 0.39 51.77 -11.67
CA HIS A 200 1.22 50.56 -11.79
C HIS A 200 0.68 49.55 -12.80
N ARG A 201 -0.36 49.90 -13.58
CA ARG A 201 -1.02 49.01 -14.54
C ARG A 201 -1.22 47.59 -13.98
N ILE A 202 -1.79 47.51 -12.78
CA ILE A 202 -1.98 46.25 -12.07
C ILE A 202 -3.13 45.46 -12.72
N LYS A 203 -2.88 44.19 -13.05
CA LYS A 203 -3.90 43.26 -13.57
C LYS A 203 -3.97 42.00 -12.70
N LEU A 204 -5.09 41.27 -12.83
CA LEU A 204 -5.24 39.94 -12.27
C LEU A 204 -5.20 38.91 -13.40
N ASP A 205 -4.61 37.75 -13.15
CA ASP A 205 -4.55 36.64 -14.10
C ASP A 205 -5.90 35.89 -14.20
N HIS A 206 -6.89 36.56 -14.78
CA HIS A 206 -8.27 36.07 -14.87
C HIS A 206 -8.46 34.77 -15.67
N LYS A 207 -7.42 34.25 -16.34
CA LYS A 207 -7.49 33.00 -17.13
C LYS A 207 -6.57 31.91 -16.59
N ALA A 208 -5.95 32.13 -15.42
CA ALA A 208 -4.95 31.25 -14.84
C ALA A 208 -3.85 30.86 -15.84
N ALA A 209 -3.40 31.81 -16.68
CA ALA A 209 -2.37 31.54 -17.68
C ALA A 209 -0.98 31.38 -17.04
N ILE A 210 -0.75 32.05 -15.92
CA ILE A 210 0.46 31.97 -15.11
C ILE A 210 0.13 31.26 -13.79
N PHE A 211 -0.85 31.78 -13.04
CA PHE A 211 -1.14 31.33 -11.67
C PHE A 211 -2.47 30.59 -11.59
N GLN A 212 -2.42 29.30 -11.24
CA GLN A 212 -3.58 28.52 -10.89
C GLN A 212 -3.71 28.38 -9.38
N ASN A 213 -4.69 29.06 -8.80
CA ASN A 213 -5.11 28.85 -7.42
C ASN A 213 -6.18 27.75 -7.39
N LEU A 214 -6.05 26.80 -6.47
CA LEU A 214 -6.84 25.57 -6.45
C LEU A 214 -8.17 25.70 -5.71
N TYR A 215 -8.23 26.49 -4.63
CA TYR A 215 -9.40 26.53 -3.76
C TYR A 215 -10.67 26.96 -4.50
N GLU A 216 -11.67 26.08 -4.52
CA GLU A 216 -12.94 26.17 -5.28
C GLU A 216 -12.79 26.17 -6.81
N ALA A 217 -11.64 25.76 -7.31
CA ALA A 217 -11.32 25.62 -8.74
C ALA A 217 -10.90 24.19 -9.10
N GLU A 218 -11.19 23.21 -8.24
CA GLU A 218 -10.82 21.80 -8.43
C GLU A 218 -11.43 21.23 -9.72
N ASP A 219 -12.70 21.57 -9.99
CA ASP A 219 -13.44 21.13 -11.19
C ASP A 219 -12.97 21.80 -12.50
N ASP A 220 -12.09 22.81 -12.40
CA ASP A 220 -11.56 23.54 -13.56
C ASP A 220 -10.32 22.85 -14.15
N LEU A 221 -9.85 21.78 -13.51
CA LEU A 221 -8.54 21.19 -13.74
C LEU A 221 -8.62 19.77 -14.28
N ASP A 222 -7.68 19.47 -15.17
CA ASP A 222 -7.39 18.11 -15.61
C ASP A 222 -5.87 17.90 -15.67
N ILE A 223 -5.44 16.65 -15.54
CA ILE A 223 -4.04 16.25 -15.73
C ILE A 223 -3.94 15.34 -16.93
N VAL A 224 -3.31 15.85 -17.99
CA VAL A 224 -3.04 15.11 -19.21
C VAL A 224 -1.54 14.89 -19.32
N GLN A 225 -1.11 13.63 -19.25
CA GLN A 225 0.30 13.23 -19.39
C GLN A 225 1.27 13.96 -18.45
N GLY A 226 0.86 14.26 -17.20
CA GLY A 226 1.68 14.98 -16.22
C GLY A 226 1.68 16.51 -16.39
N THR A 227 0.87 17.04 -17.32
CA THR A 227 0.64 18.47 -17.49
C THR A 227 -0.70 18.86 -16.88
N LEU A 228 -0.69 19.89 -16.02
CA LEU A 228 -1.91 20.51 -15.50
C LEU A 228 -2.54 21.40 -16.58
N LEU A 229 -3.84 21.24 -16.82
CA LEU A 229 -4.61 22.05 -17.73
C LEU A 229 -5.77 22.69 -16.99
N ASN A 230 -6.00 23.98 -17.23
CA ASN A 230 -7.27 24.60 -16.90
C ASN A 230 -8.22 24.45 -18.11
N VAL A 231 -9.20 23.56 -17.99
CA VAL A 231 -10.08 23.19 -19.11
C VAL A 231 -11.13 24.25 -19.42
N VAL A 232 -11.39 25.17 -18.48
CA VAL A 232 -12.38 26.24 -18.63
C VAL A 232 -11.86 27.35 -19.54
N TYR A 233 -10.58 27.70 -19.39
CA TYR A 233 -9.94 28.75 -20.20
C TYR A 233 -8.99 28.21 -21.26
N GLY A 234 -8.77 26.89 -21.31
CA GLY A 234 -7.87 26.25 -22.27
C GLY A 234 -6.40 26.66 -22.07
N THR A 235 -6.00 26.92 -20.82
CA THR A 235 -4.66 27.37 -20.46
C THR A 235 -3.83 26.25 -19.84
N LYS A 236 -2.51 26.39 -19.91
CA LYS A 236 -1.53 25.55 -19.20
C LYS A 236 -0.87 26.43 -18.13
N PRO A 237 -1.35 26.40 -16.88
CA PRO A 237 -0.78 27.21 -15.82
C PRO A 237 0.69 26.89 -15.56
N LEU A 238 1.46 27.90 -15.16
CA LEU A 238 2.91 27.82 -14.95
C LEU A 238 3.30 27.79 -13.46
N VAL A 239 2.37 28.16 -12.59
CA VAL A 239 2.48 28.11 -11.14
C VAL A 239 1.18 27.54 -10.61
N PHE A 240 1.27 26.46 -9.83
CA PHE A 240 0.12 25.82 -9.20
C PHE A 240 0.17 26.00 -7.69
N HIS A 241 -0.90 26.53 -7.12
CA HIS A 241 -1.00 26.93 -5.72
C HIS A 241 -2.19 26.26 -5.06
N GLY A 242 -1.92 25.34 -4.12
CA GLY A 242 -2.93 24.67 -3.31
C GLY A 242 -3.35 25.50 -2.11
N ASN A 243 -3.85 26.71 -2.37
CA ASN A 243 -4.24 27.68 -1.35
C ASN A 243 -5.41 27.19 -0.48
N GLY A 244 -5.56 27.80 0.70
CA GLY A 244 -6.66 27.51 1.60
C GLY A 244 -6.63 26.07 2.13
N ILE A 245 -7.76 25.36 2.00
CA ILE A 245 -7.91 23.98 2.47
C ILE A 245 -7.55 22.92 1.42
N SER A 246 -7.22 23.31 0.18
CA SER A 246 -7.00 22.38 -0.95
C SER A 246 -5.59 21.75 -0.96
N LYS A 247 -4.95 21.64 0.21
CA LYS A 247 -3.59 21.09 0.34
C LYS A 247 -3.54 19.60 0.04
N LEU A 248 -4.62 18.88 0.31
CA LEU A 248 -4.73 17.43 0.07
C LEU A 248 -4.83 17.15 -1.43
N GLU A 249 -5.64 17.92 -2.14
CA GLU A 249 -5.79 17.87 -3.59
C GLU A 249 -4.47 18.24 -4.26
N LEU A 250 -3.77 19.27 -3.77
CA LEU A 250 -2.42 19.60 -4.22
C LEU A 250 -1.46 18.42 -4.05
N ILE A 251 -1.51 17.70 -2.91
CA ILE A 251 -0.65 16.54 -2.66
C ILE A 251 -0.90 15.46 -3.74
N THR A 252 -2.17 15.12 -4.01
CA THR A 252 -2.51 14.11 -5.00
C THR A 252 -2.08 14.52 -6.41
N LEU A 253 -2.39 15.75 -6.83
CA LEU A 253 -2.05 16.25 -8.16
C LEU A 253 -0.53 16.40 -8.34
N ALA A 254 0.19 16.88 -7.32
CA ALA A 254 1.62 17.10 -7.39
C ALA A 254 2.46 15.82 -7.58
N ASN A 255 1.90 14.63 -7.34
CA ASN A 255 2.54 13.37 -7.72
C ASN A 255 2.78 13.23 -9.23
N TYR A 256 2.12 14.05 -10.06
CA TYR A 256 2.22 14.03 -11.52
C TYR A 256 2.92 15.26 -12.09
N LEU A 257 2.99 16.34 -11.31
CA LEU A 257 3.44 17.64 -11.79
C LEU A 257 4.95 17.82 -11.67
N ALA A 258 5.47 18.81 -12.39
CA ALA A 258 6.90 19.14 -12.44
C ALA A 258 7.77 17.90 -12.73
N GLU A 259 7.37 17.12 -13.73
CA GLU A 259 8.06 15.89 -14.15
C GLU A 259 8.30 14.92 -12.98
N TYR A 260 7.35 14.79 -12.05
CA TYR A 260 7.47 13.78 -10.99
C TYR A 260 7.12 12.38 -11.52
N TRP A 261 5.94 12.24 -12.12
CA TRP A 261 5.49 11.04 -12.81
C TRP A 261 4.87 11.39 -14.16
N THR A 262 5.26 10.69 -15.22
CA THR A 262 4.65 10.84 -16.55
C THR A 262 4.28 9.48 -17.14
N ALA A 263 3.32 9.47 -18.06
CA ALA A 263 2.93 8.23 -18.76
C ALA A 263 4.06 7.67 -19.64
N ALA A 264 4.99 8.52 -20.10
CA ALA A 264 6.08 8.12 -21.00
C ALA A 264 7.29 7.55 -20.23
N GLU A 265 7.70 8.20 -19.14
CA GLU A 265 8.94 7.88 -18.42
C GLU A 265 8.70 7.18 -17.06
N GLY A 266 7.44 7.11 -16.62
CA GLY A 266 7.07 6.65 -15.27
C GLY A 266 7.50 7.67 -14.20
N CYS A 267 7.90 7.16 -13.03
CA CYS A 267 8.30 7.99 -11.90
C CYS A 267 9.75 8.48 -12.02
N LEU A 268 9.95 9.70 -12.49
CA LEU A 268 11.25 10.37 -12.53
C LEU A 268 11.69 10.81 -11.13
N GLY A 269 10.77 11.36 -10.33
CA GLY A 269 11.03 11.81 -8.96
C GLY A 269 11.48 10.69 -8.00
N CYS A 270 11.16 9.43 -8.33
CA CYS A 270 11.59 8.26 -7.57
C CYS A 270 13.09 7.97 -7.66
N ARG A 271 13.79 8.56 -8.64
CA ARG A 271 15.24 8.37 -8.83
C ARG A 271 16.06 9.44 -8.12
N GLU A 272 15.41 10.46 -7.58
CA GLU A 272 16.05 11.62 -6.98
C GLU A 272 16.32 11.43 -5.48
N ASN A 273 17.47 11.95 -5.04
CA ASN A 273 17.90 11.98 -3.64
C ASN A 273 17.95 10.60 -2.95
N ASN A 274 18.05 9.52 -3.72
CA ASN A 274 18.14 8.17 -3.17
C ASN A 274 19.49 7.93 -2.48
N ILE A 275 19.47 7.16 -1.40
CA ILE A 275 20.69 6.66 -0.75
C ILE A 275 21.23 5.51 -1.59
N GLU A 276 22.50 5.60 -2.01
CA GLU A 276 23.19 4.53 -2.71
C GLU A 276 23.70 3.46 -1.73
N ILE A 277 22.77 2.75 -1.07
CA ILE A 277 23.07 1.81 0.02
C ILE A 277 24.04 0.69 -0.40
N GLN A 278 24.06 0.33 -1.70
CA GLN A 278 25.02 -0.66 -2.23
C GLN A 278 26.48 -0.16 -2.22
N LYS A 279 26.71 1.15 -2.13
CA LYS A 279 28.06 1.74 -2.04
C LYS A 279 28.52 1.95 -0.60
N ILE A 280 27.64 1.71 0.38
CA ILE A 280 27.95 1.81 1.81
C ILE A 280 28.40 0.42 2.28
N PRO A 281 29.52 0.28 3.02
CA PRO A 281 29.85 -0.98 3.68
C PRO A 281 28.78 -1.39 4.69
N GLU A 282 28.46 -2.69 4.82
CA GLU A 282 27.44 -3.16 5.77
C GLU A 282 27.71 -2.75 7.23
N ALA A 283 29.00 -2.62 7.60
CA ALA A 283 29.40 -2.12 8.91
C ALA A 283 28.90 -0.70 9.20
N ASP A 284 28.64 0.09 8.16
CA ASP A 284 28.19 1.49 8.24
C ASP A 284 26.70 1.62 7.90
N TYR A 285 25.97 0.50 7.76
CA TYR A 285 24.52 0.55 7.56
C TYR A 285 23.82 1.19 8.77
N PRO A 286 22.72 1.91 8.53
CA PRO A 286 21.96 2.56 9.58
C PRO A 286 21.37 1.54 10.55
N THR A 287 21.27 1.91 11.82
CA THR A 287 20.65 1.09 12.86
C THR A 287 19.14 1.21 12.78
N VAL A 288 18.44 0.08 12.84
CA VAL A 288 16.98 0.02 12.67
C VAL A 288 16.34 -0.61 13.91
N VAL A 289 15.25 -0.02 14.39
CA VAL A 289 14.30 -0.73 15.25
C VAL A 289 13.19 -1.28 14.39
N ILE A 290 12.96 -2.59 14.46
CA ILE A 290 11.76 -3.22 13.90
C ILE A 290 10.75 -3.37 15.03
N ALA A 291 9.65 -2.62 14.94
CA ALA A 291 8.54 -2.68 15.87
C ALA A 291 7.42 -3.55 15.31
N VAL A 292 7.11 -4.66 15.97
CA VAL A 292 6.08 -5.62 15.56
C VAL A 292 4.88 -5.50 16.48
N HIS A 293 3.70 -5.20 15.92
CA HIS A 293 2.47 -4.95 16.66
C HIS A 293 1.42 -6.03 16.43
N VAL A 294 1.19 -6.88 17.43
CA VAL A 294 0.10 -7.86 17.45
C VAL A 294 -1.08 -7.27 18.21
N ALA A 295 -1.86 -6.44 17.50
CA ALA A 295 -3.00 -5.71 18.07
C ALA A 295 -4.32 -6.50 17.99
N VAL A 296 -4.44 -7.38 17.00
CA VAL A 296 -5.65 -8.15 16.69
C VAL A 296 -5.33 -9.63 16.48
N PRO A 297 -6.27 -10.55 16.78
CA PRO A 297 -6.15 -11.95 16.36
C PRO A 297 -5.87 -12.04 14.87
N THR A 298 -4.74 -12.62 14.50
CA THR A 298 -4.21 -12.59 13.13
C THR A 298 -3.97 -14.00 12.61
N PRO A 299 -4.59 -14.39 11.48
CA PRO A 299 -4.28 -15.62 10.78
C PRO A 299 -2.81 -15.67 10.32
N PHE A 300 -2.21 -16.86 10.24
CA PHE A 300 -0.90 -17.07 9.61
C PHE A 300 0.24 -16.19 10.17
N ILE A 301 0.15 -15.83 11.46
CA ILE A 301 1.12 -14.93 12.11
C ILE A 301 2.55 -15.47 12.12
N ARG A 302 2.72 -16.81 12.09
CA ARG A 302 4.04 -17.45 12.09
C ARG A 302 4.79 -17.15 10.81
N GLU A 303 4.10 -17.21 9.68
CA GLU A 303 4.63 -16.85 8.36
C GLU A 303 4.98 -15.36 8.30
N ALA A 304 4.17 -14.48 8.92
CA ALA A 304 4.51 -13.07 9.06
C ALA A 304 5.84 -12.88 9.80
N PHE A 305 5.98 -13.55 10.94
CA PHE A 305 7.18 -13.50 11.77
C PHE A 305 8.41 -14.06 11.05
N ASP A 306 8.27 -15.18 10.35
CA ASP A 306 9.36 -15.77 9.55
C ASP A 306 9.82 -14.80 8.46
N LYS A 307 8.90 -14.14 7.76
CA LYS A 307 9.23 -13.11 6.74
C LYS A 307 9.99 -11.94 7.35
N ILE A 308 9.61 -11.46 8.54
CA ILE A 308 10.33 -10.39 9.26
C ILE A 308 11.75 -10.84 9.61
N LEU A 309 11.92 -12.07 10.10
CA LEU A 309 13.24 -12.63 10.42
C LEU A 309 14.10 -12.83 9.16
N GLN A 310 13.48 -13.07 8.01
CA GLN A 310 14.15 -13.27 6.72
C GLN A 310 14.53 -11.97 5.99
N LEU A 311 14.11 -10.79 6.48
CA LEU A 311 14.52 -9.51 5.89
C LEU A 311 16.04 -9.44 5.70
N ASP A 312 16.44 -9.17 4.46
CA ASP A 312 17.83 -9.08 4.03
C ASP A 312 18.41 -7.73 4.50
N TYR A 313 18.87 -7.72 5.75
CA TYR A 313 19.55 -6.61 6.38
C TYR A 313 20.48 -7.14 7.47
N PRO A 314 21.65 -6.51 7.73
CA PRO A 314 22.59 -7.01 8.74
C PRO A 314 21.92 -7.11 10.12
N LYS A 315 21.90 -8.33 10.69
CA LYS A 315 21.18 -8.59 11.95
C LYS A 315 21.77 -7.78 13.12
N ASN A 316 23.08 -7.54 13.09
CA ASN A 316 23.82 -6.67 14.00
C ASN A 316 23.57 -5.16 13.85
N LYS A 317 22.58 -4.79 13.02
CA LYS A 317 22.07 -3.42 12.91
C LYS A 317 20.61 -3.31 13.35
N ILE A 318 20.02 -4.39 13.87
CA ILE A 318 18.59 -4.45 14.19
C ILE A 318 18.37 -4.63 15.69
N TYR A 319 17.52 -3.77 16.25
CA TYR A 319 16.80 -4.01 17.50
C TYR A 319 15.36 -4.40 17.19
N PHE A 320 14.75 -5.20 18.07
CA PHE A 320 13.32 -5.50 18.02
C PHE A 320 12.55 -4.85 19.16
N PHE A 321 11.33 -4.41 18.85
CA PHE A 321 10.33 -4.01 19.83
C PHE A 321 9.02 -4.73 19.51
N VAL A 322 8.62 -5.71 20.32
CA VAL A 322 7.45 -6.55 20.02
C VAL A 322 6.35 -6.26 21.03
N THR A 323 5.14 -5.99 20.55
CA THR A 323 3.98 -5.75 21.42
C THR A 323 2.88 -6.73 21.09
N ASN A 324 2.36 -7.41 22.11
CA ASN A 324 1.22 -8.30 21.98
C ASN A 324 0.08 -7.82 22.88
N SER A 325 -1.11 -7.63 22.32
CA SER A 325 -2.35 -7.42 23.09
C SER A 325 -3.32 -8.59 22.96
N VAL A 326 -2.90 -9.70 22.33
CA VAL A 326 -3.76 -10.83 21.96
C VAL A 326 -3.27 -12.10 22.65
N GLU A 327 -4.00 -12.56 23.66
CA GLU A 327 -3.61 -13.74 24.45
C GLU A 327 -3.41 -15.01 23.60
N HIS A 328 -4.23 -15.19 22.56
CA HIS A 328 -4.12 -16.29 21.60
C HIS A 328 -2.70 -16.43 21.02
N HIS A 329 -2.03 -15.31 20.76
CA HIS A 329 -0.69 -15.28 20.15
C HIS A 329 0.46 -15.26 21.15
N ASN A 330 0.22 -15.45 22.46
CA ASN A 330 1.28 -15.47 23.47
C ASN A 330 2.39 -16.49 23.13
N LYS A 331 2.01 -17.69 22.66
CA LYS A 331 2.99 -18.73 22.28
C LYS A 331 3.75 -18.37 21.01
N ASP A 332 3.08 -17.82 20.00
CA ASP A 332 3.71 -17.42 18.74
C ASP A 332 4.73 -16.28 18.98
N VAL A 333 4.39 -15.34 19.85
CA VAL A 333 5.25 -14.20 20.21
C VAL A 333 6.45 -14.61 21.05
N GLU A 334 6.30 -15.52 22.01
CA GLU A 334 7.46 -16.08 22.73
C GLU A 334 8.36 -16.89 21.78
N GLN A 335 7.80 -17.64 20.83
CA GLN A 335 8.59 -18.34 19.81
C GLN A 335 9.37 -17.37 18.92
N LEU A 336 8.77 -16.24 18.51
CA LEU A 336 9.48 -15.19 17.77
C LEU A 336 10.67 -14.66 18.57
N LYS A 337 10.48 -14.40 19.87
CA LYS A 337 11.57 -13.95 20.75
C LYS A 337 12.68 -14.99 20.90
N ASP A 338 12.32 -16.26 21.04
CA ASP A 338 13.31 -17.34 21.09
C ASP A 338 14.10 -17.42 19.78
N ASN A 339 13.42 -17.29 18.63
CA ASN A 339 14.07 -17.24 17.33
C ASN A 339 15.01 -16.03 17.23
N ILE A 340 14.60 -14.84 17.67
CA ILE A 340 15.45 -13.64 17.68
C ILE A 340 16.69 -13.87 18.56
N ASN A 341 16.52 -14.40 19.76
CA ASN A 341 17.63 -14.66 20.68
C ASN A 341 18.59 -15.77 20.18
N ALA A 342 18.09 -16.72 19.38
CA ALA A 342 18.92 -17.75 18.76
C ALA A 342 19.90 -17.17 17.72
N PHE A 343 19.58 -16.04 17.11
CA PHE A 343 20.51 -15.29 16.28
C PHE A 343 21.28 -14.28 17.15
N GLU A 344 22.40 -14.71 17.73
CA GLU A 344 23.29 -13.90 18.61
C GLU A 344 23.78 -12.57 18.00
N GLN A 345 23.51 -12.34 16.71
CA GLN A 345 23.89 -11.13 16.00
C GLN A 345 22.93 -9.95 16.22
N TYR A 346 21.68 -10.15 16.63
CA TYR A 346 20.77 -9.03 16.85
C TYR A 346 21.20 -8.14 18.02
N LEU A 347 20.99 -6.82 17.91
CA LEU A 347 21.43 -5.87 18.93
C LEU A 347 20.60 -5.94 20.23
N GLY A 348 19.37 -6.45 20.15
CA GLY A 348 18.53 -6.73 21.30
C GLY A 348 17.03 -6.71 20.99
N ILE A 349 16.24 -7.16 21.96
CA ILE A 349 14.77 -7.20 21.89
C ILE A 349 14.16 -6.60 23.16
N LYS A 350 13.05 -5.87 23.01
CA LYS A 350 12.13 -5.50 24.08
C LYS A 350 10.73 -5.99 23.74
N MET A 351 9.99 -6.47 24.73
CA MET A 351 8.66 -7.03 24.55
C MET A 351 7.65 -6.47 25.54
N ILE A 352 6.42 -6.23 25.09
CA ILE A 352 5.22 -5.98 25.89
C ILE A 352 4.25 -7.12 25.64
N LYS A 353 3.72 -7.71 26.71
CA LYS A 353 2.86 -8.89 26.66
C LYS A 353 1.39 -8.52 26.77
N ALA A 354 0.52 -9.47 26.40
CA ALA A 354 -0.92 -9.28 26.48
C ALA A 354 -1.39 -9.01 27.93
N GLU A 355 -0.76 -9.67 28.90
CA GLU A 355 -1.03 -9.50 30.34
C GLU A 355 -0.76 -8.08 30.86
N ASP A 356 0.04 -7.28 30.16
CA ASP A 356 0.36 -5.90 30.55
C ASP A 356 -0.81 -4.93 30.29
N GLY A 357 -1.80 -5.31 29.46
CA GLY A 357 -3.02 -4.54 29.22
C GLY A 357 -2.80 -3.16 28.59
N ILE A 358 -1.73 -2.98 27.82
CA ILE A 358 -1.36 -1.71 27.19
C ILE A 358 -2.23 -1.44 25.97
N ARG A 359 -2.76 -0.21 25.85
CA ARG A 359 -3.52 0.22 24.67
C ARG A 359 -2.60 0.31 23.45
N GLU A 360 -3.14 0.02 22.28
CA GLU A 360 -2.38 0.06 21.01
C GLU A 360 -1.65 1.39 20.80
N ALA A 361 -2.33 2.52 21.01
CA ALA A 361 -1.74 3.85 20.89
C ALA A 361 -0.50 4.03 21.79
N ASP A 362 -0.59 3.60 23.05
CA ASP A 362 0.53 3.68 24.00
C ASP A 362 1.68 2.75 23.58
N ALA A 363 1.36 1.54 23.11
CA ALA A 363 2.31 0.57 22.60
C ALA A 363 3.11 1.11 21.40
N ARG A 364 2.44 1.75 20.43
CA ARG A 364 3.09 2.41 19.29
C ARG A 364 3.96 3.60 19.72
N MET A 365 3.51 4.39 20.69
CA MET A 365 4.32 5.48 21.28
C MET A 365 5.57 4.95 22.01
N PHE A 366 5.47 3.83 22.72
CA PHE A 366 6.61 3.20 23.38
C PHE A 366 7.64 2.65 22.39
N ALA A 367 7.22 2.18 21.21
CA ALA A 367 8.13 1.79 20.14
C ALA A 367 8.99 2.97 19.66
N VAL A 368 8.36 4.15 19.52
CA VAL A 368 9.07 5.40 19.18
C VAL A 368 10.07 5.77 20.28
N ASP A 369 9.65 5.74 21.54
CA ASP A 369 10.54 6.05 22.66
C ASP A 369 11.71 5.08 22.76
N TYR A 370 11.47 3.79 22.48
CA TYR A 370 12.51 2.79 22.42
C TYR A 370 13.51 3.07 21.28
N CYS A 371 13.02 3.42 20.09
CA CYS A 371 13.88 3.80 18.97
C CYS A 371 14.78 4.99 19.31
N LEU A 372 14.20 6.05 19.88
CA LEU A 372 14.94 7.24 20.28
C LEU A 372 15.96 6.93 21.38
N ALA A 373 15.61 6.09 22.36
CA ALA A 373 16.51 5.67 23.44
C ALA A 373 17.65 4.76 22.96
N LYS A 374 17.47 4.04 21.85
CA LYS A 374 18.51 3.24 21.19
C LYS A 374 19.32 3.99 20.15
N GLU A 375 19.10 5.31 20.03
CA GLU A 375 19.75 6.15 19.03
C GLU A 375 19.63 5.57 17.60
N CYS A 376 18.48 4.95 17.31
CA CYS A 376 18.20 4.38 15.99
C CYS A 376 18.26 5.45 14.90
N ASP A 377 18.53 5.01 13.67
CA ASP A 377 18.42 5.83 12.47
C ASP A 377 17.03 5.71 11.83
N TYR A 378 16.42 4.52 11.91
CA TYR A 378 15.08 4.26 11.39
C TYR A 378 14.23 3.39 12.35
N LEU A 379 12.92 3.64 12.32
CA LEU A 379 11.89 2.80 12.92
C LEU A 379 11.06 2.16 11.80
N LEU A 380 11.10 0.84 11.66
CA LEU A 380 10.17 0.09 10.82
C LEU A 380 9.03 -0.42 11.73
N SER A 381 7.84 0.17 11.61
CA SER A 381 6.63 -0.35 12.27
C SER A 381 5.93 -1.34 11.36
N VAL A 382 5.54 -2.50 11.88
CA VAL A 382 4.90 -3.60 11.15
C VAL A 382 3.80 -4.22 12.03
N ASP A 383 2.58 -4.23 11.54
CA ASP A 383 1.44 -4.88 12.19
C ASP A 383 1.44 -6.38 11.86
N SER A 384 0.86 -7.19 12.74
CA SER A 384 0.89 -8.65 12.63
C SER A 384 0.31 -9.20 11.32
N PHE A 385 -0.63 -8.47 10.70
CA PHE A 385 -1.29 -8.88 9.45
C PHE A 385 -0.59 -8.35 8.18
N ALA A 386 0.55 -7.64 8.33
CA ALA A 386 1.38 -7.16 7.23
C ALA A 386 2.47 -8.19 6.89
N HIS A 387 2.30 -8.88 5.76
CA HIS A 387 3.25 -9.88 5.29
C HIS A 387 4.27 -9.24 4.33
N LEU A 388 5.52 -9.12 4.78
CA LEU A 388 6.62 -8.57 3.96
C LEU A 388 7.29 -9.68 3.14
N ASP A 389 6.63 -10.12 2.06
CA ASP A 389 7.09 -11.24 1.24
C ASP A 389 8.46 -11.01 0.57
N ASN A 390 8.81 -9.75 0.28
CA ASN A 390 10.10 -9.40 -0.31
C ASN A 390 11.14 -9.15 0.79
N PRO A 391 12.19 -10.00 0.90
CA PRO A 391 13.23 -9.83 1.91
C PRO A 391 13.98 -8.50 1.81
N ASN A 392 14.01 -7.86 0.63
CA ASN A 392 14.71 -6.60 0.41
C ASN A 392 13.93 -5.36 0.85
N THR A 393 12.70 -5.52 1.36
CA THR A 393 11.80 -4.41 1.67
C THR A 393 12.47 -3.31 2.49
N LEU A 394 13.17 -3.66 3.58
CA LEU A 394 13.82 -2.67 4.44
C LEU A 394 14.92 -1.87 3.69
N LYS A 395 15.81 -2.54 2.94
CA LYS A 395 16.84 -1.88 2.11
C LYS A 395 16.20 -0.98 1.05
N ALA A 396 15.14 -1.47 0.40
CA ALA A 396 14.43 -0.74 -0.64
C ALA A 396 13.79 0.55 -0.10
N LEU A 397 13.17 0.50 1.08
CA LEU A 397 12.58 1.70 1.72
C LEU A 397 13.65 2.69 2.19
N ILE A 398 14.74 2.23 2.80
CA ILE A 398 15.86 3.10 3.20
C ILE A 398 16.47 3.80 1.99
N LYS A 399 16.65 3.08 0.87
CA LYS A 399 17.17 3.64 -0.40
C LYS A 399 16.37 4.85 -0.88
N LEU A 400 15.06 4.90 -0.64
CA LEU A 400 14.21 6.01 -1.07
C LEU A 400 14.47 7.31 -0.31
N ASN A 401 15.19 7.26 0.82
CA ASN A 401 15.59 8.45 1.59
C ASN A 401 14.41 9.40 1.89
N ARG A 402 13.28 8.83 2.30
CA ARG A 402 12.10 9.58 2.73
C ARG A 402 12.04 9.59 4.26
N THR A 403 11.51 10.67 4.81
CA THR A 403 11.30 10.82 6.25
C THR A 403 10.24 9.86 6.78
N LEU A 404 9.24 9.54 5.96
CA LEU A 404 8.17 8.58 6.25
C LEU A 404 7.69 7.90 4.96
N VAL A 405 7.83 6.58 4.87
CA VAL A 405 7.45 5.81 3.68
C VAL A 405 6.93 4.40 4.01
N ALA A 406 5.82 4.01 3.39
CA ALA A 406 5.25 2.67 3.46
C ALA A 406 5.57 1.85 2.20
N PRO A 407 5.86 0.54 2.33
CA PRO A 407 5.70 -0.37 1.20
C PRO A 407 4.20 -0.54 0.91
N MET A 408 3.81 -0.52 -0.36
CA MET A 408 2.43 -0.82 -0.74
C MET A 408 2.15 -2.30 -0.50
N LEU A 409 1.18 -2.59 0.36
CA LEU A 409 0.67 -3.92 0.64
C LEU A 409 -0.82 -3.96 0.30
N VAL A 410 -1.24 -5.00 -0.41
CA VAL A 410 -2.61 -5.18 -0.91
C VAL A 410 -3.17 -6.47 -0.35
N ARG A 411 -4.46 -6.50 0.00
CA ARG A 411 -5.17 -7.76 0.30
C ARG A 411 -5.33 -8.55 -1.02
N PRO A 412 -4.79 -9.77 -1.16
CA PRO A 412 -4.84 -10.52 -2.40
C PRO A 412 -6.27 -10.65 -2.95
N HIS A 413 -6.43 -10.45 -4.27
CA HIS A 413 -7.72 -10.50 -4.98
C HIS A 413 -8.78 -9.47 -4.54
N LYS A 414 -8.42 -8.48 -3.71
CA LYS A 414 -9.29 -7.39 -3.28
C LYS A 414 -8.70 -6.03 -3.71
N ALA A 415 -9.49 -4.98 -3.58
CA ALA A 415 -9.05 -3.61 -3.85
C ALA A 415 -8.45 -2.91 -2.61
N TRP A 416 -8.44 -3.57 -1.45
CA TRP A 416 -7.99 -2.98 -0.19
C TRP A 416 -6.47 -2.99 -0.08
N SER A 417 -5.89 -1.86 0.35
CA SER A 417 -4.45 -1.68 0.57
C SER A 417 -4.17 -0.90 1.86
N ASN A 418 -2.90 -0.82 2.26
CA ASN A 418 -2.44 -0.10 3.44
C ASN A 418 -2.24 1.43 3.24
N PHE A 419 -2.94 2.03 2.26
CA PHE A 419 -2.91 3.46 2.04
C PHE A 419 -4.25 3.98 1.51
N TRP A 420 -4.54 5.26 1.73
CA TRP A 420 -5.66 5.94 1.08
C TRP A 420 -5.13 7.04 0.17
N GLY A 421 -5.61 7.10 -1.07
CA GLY A 421 -5.21 8.14 -2.03
C GLY A 421 -5.88 9.49 -1.81
N ALA A 422 -7.02 9.51 -1.11
CA ALA A 422 -7.76 10.71 -0.74
C ALA A 422 -8.45 10.53 0.62
N ILE A 423 -8.87 11.65 1.22
CA ILE A 423 -9.71 11.66 2.43
C ILE A 423 -10.86 12.67 2.27
N THR A 424 -11.94 12.46 3.00
CA THR A 424 -13.01 13.45 3.13
C THR A 424 -12.55 14.62 4.01
N GLN A 425 -13.31 15.72 4.03
CA GLN A 425 -13.04 16.86 4.90
C GLN A 425 -13.03 16.48 6.39
N ASP A 426 -13.82 15.49 6.78
CA ASP A 426 -13.86 14.93 8.14
C ASP A 426 -12.69 13.96 8.43
N GLY A 427 -11.81 13.72 7.45
CA GLY A 427 -10.59 12.93 7.61
C GLY A 427 -10.75 11.43 7.37
N PHE A 428 -11.90 10.96 6.88
CA PHE A 428 -12.19 9.56 6.61
C PHE A 428 -11.84 9.16 5.17
N TYR A 429 -11.88 7.86 4.87
CA TYR A 429 -11.56 7.30 3.55
C TYR A 429 -12.33 7.99 2.41
N SER A 430 -11.59 8.37 1.36
CA SER A 430 -12.13 8.67 0.04
C SER A 430 -11.23 8.02 -1.01
N ARG A 431 -11.81 7.66 -2.17
CA ARG A 431 -11.06 7.07 -3.27
C ARG A 431 -10.52 8.18 -4.19
N SER A 432 -9.20 8.23 -4.38
CA SER A 432 -8.59 9.10 -5.39
C SER A 432 -8.80 8.56 -6.81
N PHE A 433 -8.67 9.44 -7.80
CA PHE A 433 -8.85 9.09 -9.22
C PHE A 433 -7.85 8.03 -9.72
N ASP A 434 -6.70 7.90 -9.08
CA ASP A 434 -5.58 7.03 -9.45
C ASP A 434 -5.39 5.81 -8.53
N TYR A 435 -6.24 5.65 -7.51
CA TYR A 435 -6.08 4.58 -6.50
C TYR A 435 -5.97 3.19 -7.12
N MET A 436 -6.87 2.84 -8.04
CA MET A 436 -6.87 1.53 -8.69
C MET A 436 -5.67 1.34 -9.62
N ASP A 437 -5.18 2.42 -10.23
CA ASP A 437 -3.99 2.36 -11.08
C ASP A 437 -2.72 2.10 -10.26
N ILE A 438 -2.64 2.65 -9.04
CA ILE A 438 -1.54 2.40 -8.12
C ILE A 438 -1.63 0.97 -7.54
N VAL A 439 -2.79 0.57 -7.03
CA VAL A 439 -3.01 -0.76 -6.42
C VAL A 439 -2.78 -1.89 -7.41
N ASN A 440 -3.23 -1.74 -8.66
CA ASN A 440 -3.03 -2.75 -9.71
C ASN A 440 -1.64 -2.67 -10.37
N ASN A 441 -0.75 -1.79 -9.88
CA ASN A 441 0.57 -1.54 -10.47
C ASN A 441 0.55 -1.09 -11.95
N ASN A 442 -0.58 -0.54 -12.43
CA ASN A 442 -0.65 0.13 -13.74
C ASN A 442 0.24 1.39 -13.75
N ARG A 443 0.36 2.05 -12.60
CA ARG A 443 1.28 3.17 -12.36
C ARG A 443 2.18 2.82 -11.19
N ARG A 444 3.48 2.69 -11.44
CA ARG A 444 4.49 2.48 -10.38
C ARG A 444 5.22 3.76 -10.04
N GLY A 445 5.46 3.97 -8.75
CA GLY A 445 6.09 5.17 -8.22
C GLY A 445 6.18 5.20 -6.70
N VAL A 446 6.47 6.39 -6.19
CA VAL A 446 6.52 6.75 -4.78
C VAL A 446 5.55 7.90 -4.62
N TRP A 447 4.42 7.64 -3.99
CA TRP A 447 3.25 8.49 -4.03
C TRP A 447 3.09 9.20 -2.69
N ASN A 448 3.01 10.52 -2.70
CA ASN A 448 2.61 11.26 -1.50
C ASN A 448 1.09 11.10 -1.32
N VAL A 449 0.69 10.54 -0.19
CA VAL A 449 -0.68 10.12 0.10
C VAL A 449 -1.12 10.59 1.49
N PRO A 450 -2.41 10.87 1.71
CA PRO A 450 -2.89 11.39 3.00
C PRO A 450 -2.93 10.36 4.14
N TYR A 451 -2.82 9.07 3.86
CA TYR A 451 -2.91 8.01 4.87
C TYR A 451 -2.08 6.78 4.47
N ILE A 452 -1.37 6.22 5.45
CA ILE A 452 -0.64 4.95 5.38
C ILE A 452 -0.85 4.17 6.68
N SER A 453 -0.81 2.85 6.63
CA SER A 453 -0.95 1.97 7.81
C SER A 453 -0.20 0.65 7.63
N ALA A 454 -0.35 -0.27 8.59
CA ALA A 454 0.11 -1.66 8.59
C ALA A 454 1.63 -1.90 8.53
N ALA A 455 2.37 -1.22 7.66
CA ALA A 455 3.82 -1.25 7.61
C ALA A 455 4.36 0.09 7.11
N TYR A 456 5.31 0.68 7.83
CA TYR A 456 5.94 1.94 7.43
C TYR A 456 7.30 2.15 8.10
N LEU A 457 8.21 2.78 7.34
CA LEU A 457 9.55 3.16 7.77
C LEU A 457 9.58 4.66 8.06
N THR A 458 9.98 5.01 9.27
CA THR A 458 10.15 6.40 9.72
C THR A 458 11.61 6.69 10.00
N ASN A 459 12.13 7.77 9.44
CA ASN A 459 13.46 8.28 9.75
C ASN A 459 13.48 8.90 11.15
N ALA A 460 14.48 8.57 11.97
CA ALA A 460 14.56 9.05 13.35
C ALA A 460 14.73 10.57 13.48
N THR A 461 15.22 11.26 12.44
CA THR A 461 15.24 12.73 12.40
C THR A 461 13.83 13.32 12.49
N LEU A 462 12.85 12.70 11.81
CA LEU A 462 11.44 13.09 11.90
C LEU A 462 10.90 12.80 13.29
N LEU A 463 11.19 11.63 13.88
CA LEU A 463 10.76 11.28 15.24
C LEU A 463 11.28 12.28 16.30
N ARG A 464 12.52 12.75 16.15
CA ARG A 464 13.13 13.76 17.03
C ARG A 464 12.50 15.15 16.84
N LYS A 465 12.16 15.54 15.62
CA LYS A 465 11.55 16.85 15.31
C LYS A 465 10.06 16.88 15.68
N HIS A 466 9.33 15.81 15.35
CA HIS A 466 7.89 15.67 15.49
C HIS A 466 7.55 14.25 15.97
N LYS A 467 7.62 14.06 17.31
CA LYS A 467 7.21 12.80 17.93
C LYS A 467 5.72 12.53 17.61
N PRO A 468 5.37 11.39 16.99
CA PRO A 468 4.01 11.12 16.55
C PRO A 468 3.05 10.92 17.72
N HIS A 469 1.76 11.14 17.44
CA HIS A 469 0.66 10.86 18.35
C HIS A 469 -0.25 9.80 17.73
N TYR A 470 -0.67 8.84 18.55
CA TYR A 470 -1.58 7.76 18.18
C TYR A 470 -2.89 7.80 18.98
N ASP A 471 -3.07 8.82 19.82
CA ASP A 471 -4.08 8.87 20.88
C ASP A 471 -5.08 10.02 20.71
N ILE A 472 -5.28 10.49 19.47
CA ILE A 472 -6.25 11.54 19.18
C ILE A 472 -7.67 11.00 19.39
N ALA A 473 -8.43 11.66 20.27
CA ALA A 473 -9.80 11.26 20.58
C ALA A 473 -10.64 11.18 19.31
N THR A 474 -11.52 10.17 19.22
CA THR A 474 -12.43 9.86 18.09
C THR A 474 -11.80 9.23 16.85
N LEU A 475 -10.47 9.11 16.79
CA LEU A 475 -9.75 8.44 15.69
C LEU A 475 -9.15 7.11 16.18
N ASP A 476 -8.99 6.14 15.28
CA ASP A 476 -8.11 5.01 15.54
C ASP A 476 -6.62 5.43 15.51
N ALA A 477 -5.74 4.53 15.93
CA ALA A 477 -4.32 4.83 16.10
C ALA A 477 -3.64 5.27 14.80
N ASP A 478 -3.95 4.62 13.68
CA ASP A 478 -3.35 4.93 12.37
C ASP A 478 -3.91 6.23 11.79
N MET A 479 -5.22 6.47 11.94
CA MET A 479 -5.84 7.75 11.58
C MET A 479 -5.27 8.91 12.40
N ALA A 480 -5.07 8.72 13.71
CA ALA A 480 -4.47 9.71 14.60
C ALA A 480 -3.03 10.03 14.19
N PHE A 481 -2.23 8.99 13.89
CA PHE A 481 -0.86 9.11 13.38
C PHE A 481 -0.80 9.92 12.09
N CYS A 482 -1.61 9.55 11.10
CA CYS A 482 -1.64 10.23 9.81
C CYS A 482 -2.13 11.67 9.95
N HIS A 483 -3.18 11.90 10.75
CA HIS A 483 -3.70 13.24 11.02
C HIS A 483 -2.64 14.14 11.66
N TYR A 484 -1.92 13.64 12.67
CA TYR A 484 -0.85 14.40 13.32
C TYR A 484 0.21 14.86 12.32
N TYR A 485 0.69 13.98 11.45
CA TYR A 485 1.73 14.35 10.48
C TYR A 485 1.22 15.29 9.38
N ARG A 486 -0.04 15.17 8.95
CA ARG A 486 -0.65 16.17 8.04
C ARG A 486 -0.70 17.56 8.68
N GLU A 487 -1.09 17.67 9.95
CA GLU A 487 -1.09 18.96 10.69
C GLU A 487 0.32 19.55 10.86
N LYS A 488 1.38 18.72 10.80
CA LYS A 488 2.78 19.16 10.79
C LYS A 488 3.33 19.42 9.39
N GLY A 489 2.56 19.23 8.34
CA GLY A 489 3.01 19.39 6.95
C GLY A 489 4.07 18.37 6.53
N VAL A 490 4.08 17.20 7.17
CA VAL A 490 4.97 16.08 6.86
C VAL A 490 4.30 15.22 5.79
N PHE A 491 5.04 14.89 4.74
CA PHE A 491 4.56 14.05 3.65
C PHE A 491 4.64 12.56 4.05
N MET A 492 3.61 11.81 3.69
CA MET A 492 3.55 10.37 3.87
C MET A 492 3.63 9.73 2.50
N TYR A 493 4.64 8.90 2.29
CA TYR A 493 4.83 8.25 1.00
C TYR A 493 4.39 6.80 1.03
N VAL A 494 3.85 6.29 -0.07
CA VAL A 494 3.70 4.85 -0.33
C VAL A 494 4.47 4.48 -1.60
N SER A 495 5.26 3.42 -1.55
CA SER A 495 6.01 2.91 -2.71
C SER A 495 5.37 1.66 -3.27
N ASN A 496 5.17 1.61 -4.58
CA ASN A 496 4.84 0.39 -5.33
C ASN A 496 5.84 0.11 -6.46
N LEU A 497 7.09 0.60 -6.29
CA LEU A 497 8.19 0.35 -7.23
C LEU A 497 8.56 -1.13 -7.32
N GLU A 498 8.38 -1.88 -6.24
CA GLU A 498 8.60 -3.32 -6.14
C GLU A 498 7.33 -3.99 -5.59
N GLU A 499 7.21 -5.31 -5.77
CA GLU A 499 6.26 -6.10 -4.99
C GLU A 499 6.88 -6.31 -3.60
N TYR A 500 6.29 -5.71 -2.57
CA TYR A 500 6.82 -5.77 -1.21
C TYR A 500 6.20 -6.92 -0.39
N GLY A 501 4.93 -7.22 -0.66
CA GLY A 501 4.19 -8.30 -0.02
C GLY A 501 2.69 -8.05 -0.06
N HIS A 502 1.98 -8.55 0.94
CA HIS A 502 0.52 -8.49 1.00
C HIS A 502 -0.02 -8.28 2.42
N LEU A 503 -1.33 -8.06 2.50
CA LEU A 503 -2.07 -8.01 3.76
C LEU A 503 -2.90 -9.28 3.91
N VAL A 504 -2.78 -9.92 5.07
CA VAL A 504 -3.78 -10.88 5.55
C VAL A 504 -4.98 -10.10 6.08
N ASP A 505 -6.14 -10.71 5.94
CA ASP A 505 -7.41 -10.18 6.41
C ASP A 505 -7.77 -10.81 7.76
N PRO A 506 -7.57 -10.11 8.88
CA PRO A 506 -7.94 -10.59 10.21
C PRO A 506 -9.45 -10.46 10.47
N ASP A 507 -10.23 -9.90 9.52
CA ASP A 507 -11.64 -9.62 9.73
C ASP A 507 -12.41 -10.95 9.91
N ASN A 508 -13.04 -11.11 11.08
CA ASN A 508 -13.79 -12.31 11.50
C ASN A 508 -12.94 -13.55 11.82
N TYR A 509 -11.62 -13.42 11.99
CA TYR A 509 -10.79 -14.52 12.48
C TYR A 509 -11.24 -14.96 13.88
N ASP A 510 -11.48 -16.26 14.05
CA ASP A 510 -12.00 -16.85 15.29
C ASP A 510 -10.90 -17.65 16.02
N PRO A 511 -10.16 -17.01 16.95
CA PRO A 511 -9.08 -17.67 17.67
C PRO A 511 -9.56 -18.76 18.64
N SER A 512 -10.87 -18.89 18.88
CA SER A 512 -11.41 -19.91 19.80
C SER A 512 -11.44 -21.31 19.20
N ARG A 513 -11.27 -21.44 17.88
CA ARG A 513 -11.28 -22.72 17.17
C ARG A 513 -10.00 -23.50 17.40
N THR A 514 -10.09 -24.82 17.31
CA THR A 514 -8.91 -25.69 17.14
C THR A 514 -8.36 -25.48 15.74
N HIS A 515 -7.07 -25.13 15.61
CA HIS A 515 -6.42 -24.80 14.33
C HIS A 515 -7.22 -23.77 13.51
N PRO A 516 -7.40 -22.55 14.02
CA PRO A 516 -8.28 -21.54 13.40
C PRO A 516 -7.90 -21.19 11.95
N ASP A 517 -6.61 -21.21 11.62
CA ASP A 517 -6.09 -20.97 10.27
C ASP A 517 -6.62 -21.98 9.23
N MET A 518 -7.08 -23.18 9.64
CA MET A 518 -7.72 -24.14 8.73
C MET A 518 -8.96 -23.58 8.05
N TYR A 519 -9.67 -22.63 8.67
CA TYR A 519 -10.94 -22.08 8.20
C TYR A 519 -10.77 -20.90 7.24
N GLU A 520 -9.53 -20.49 6.98
CA GLU A 520 -9.21 -19.22 6.32
C GLU A 520 -9.09 -19.30 4.78
N LEU A 521 -9.40 -20.44 4.16
CA LEU A 521 -9.31 -20.62 2.69
C LEU A 521 -10.09 -19.56 1.89
N LEU A 522 -11.25 -19.14 2.39
CA LEU A 522 -12.13 -18.18 1.70
C LEU A 522 -11.64 -16.74 1.82
N THR A 523 -11.03 -16.40 2.96
CA THR A 523 -10.64 -15.01 3.27
C THR A 523 -9.18 -14.74 2.91
N ASN A 524 -8.29 -15.70 3.22
CA ASN A 524 -6.84 -15.61 3.14
C ASN A 524 -6.28 -16.78 2.33
N ARG A 525 -6.80 -16.94 1.11
CA ARG A 525 -6.54 -18.09 0.24
C ARG A 525 -5.05 -18.33 -0.01
N GLN A 526 -4.30 -17.27 -0.29
CA GLN A 526 -2.88 -17.37 -0.64
C GLN A 526 -2.06 -18.01 0.50
N ASP A 527 -2.21 -17.53 1.72
CA ASP A 527 -1.52 -18.06 2.90
C ASP A 527 -2.02 -19.46 3.28
N TRP A 528 -3.33 -19.70 3.12
CA TRP A 528 -3.92 -21.03 3.32
C TRP A 528 -3.33 -22.06 2.35
N GLU A 529 -3.21 -21.71 1.07
CA GLU A 529 -2.59 -22.56 0.05
C GLU A 529 -1.14 -22.87 0.41
N GLN A 530 -0.37 -21.86 0.80
CA GLN A 530 1.02 -22.01 1.17
C GLN A 530 1.23 -23.01 2.31
N ARG A 531 0.34 -23.03 3.32
CA ARG A 531 0.45 -23.93 4.47
C ARG A 531 -0.14 -25.32 4.20
N TYR A 532 -1.28 -25.39 3.52
CA TYR A 532 -2.12 -26.59 3.52
C TYR A 532 -2.17 -27.34 2.19
N ILE A 533 -1.80 -26.74 1.07
CA ILE A 533 -1.70 -27.44 -0.22
C ILE A 533 -0.32 -28.05 -0.39
N SER A 534 -0.28 -29.29 -0.88
CA SER A 534 0.98 -29.98 -1.15
C SER A 534 1.78 -29.23 -2.23
N PRO A 535 3.09 -29.02 -2.04
CA PRO A 535 3.97 -28.49 -3.09
C PRO A 535 3.95 -29.32 -4.39
N GLU A 536 3.58 -30.60 -4.30
CA GLU A 536 3.44 -31.51 -5.45
C GLU A 536 2.08 -31.39 -6.17
N TYR A 537 1.14 -30.57 -5.68
CA TYR A 537 -0.21 -30.50 -6.22
C TYR A 537 -0.22 -30.13 -7.71
N LEU A 538 0.61 -29.17 -8.13
CA LEU A 538 0.69 -28.73 -9.53
C LEU A 538 1.28 -29.80 -10.46
N GLU A 539 2.09 -30.73 -9.93
CA GLU A 539 2.66 -31.83 -10.73
C GLU A 539 1.60 -32.83 -11.22
N ASN A 540 0.40 -32.81 -10.63
CA ASN A 540 -0.73 -33.60 -11.13
C ASN A 540 -1.16 -33.20 -12.55
N PHE A 541 -0.90 -31.95 -12.96
CA PHE A 541 -1.27 -31.42 -14.27
C PHE A 541 -0.09 -31.39 -15.25
N ASN A 542 1.05 -31.96 -14.88
CA ASN A 542 2.23 -32.03 -15.74
C ASN A 542 1.93 -32.95 -16.93
N PRO A 543 1.97 -32.45 -18.19
CA PRO A 543 1.62 -33.26 -19.37
C PRO A 543 2.59 -34.42 -19.62
N ASN A 544 3.77 -34.41 -19.00
CA ASN A 544 4.75 -35.50 -19.09
C ASN A 544 4.56 -36.56 -17.99
N ARG A 545 3.64 -36.36 -17.04
CA ARG A 545 3.35 -37.29 -15.96
C ARG A 545 1.98 -37.93 -16.20
N THR A 546 1.94 -39.25 -16.12
CA THR A 546 0.66 -39.98 -16.12
C THR A 546 0.13 -40.04 -14.69
N ALA A 547 -1.15 -39.71 -14.51
CA ALA A 547 -1.82 -39.83 -13.22
C ALA A 547 -1.68 -41.27 -12.69
N GLU A 548 -1.31 -41.42 -11.42
CA GLU A 548 -1.16 -42.73 -10.81
C GLU A 548 -2.52 -43.40 -10.69
N GLN A 549 -2.61 -44.64 -11.16
CA GLN A 549 -3.85 -45.41 -11.21
C GLN A 549 -3.63 -46.80 -10.56
N PRO A 550 -3.61 -46.88 -9.21
CA PRO A 550 -3.31 -48.14 -8.51
C PRO A 550 -4.31 -49.27 -8.78
N CYS A 551 -5.55 -48.95 -9.15
CA CYS A 551 -6.56 -49.88 -9.63
C CYS A 551 -7.27 -49.28 -10.87
N PRO A 552 -7.89 -50.08 -11.74
CA PRO A 552 -8.63 -49.55 -12.90
C PRO A 552 -9.63 -48.47 -12.49
N ASP A 553 -9.55 -47.29 -13.12
CA ASP A 553 -10.36 -46.09 -12.84
C ASP A 553 -10.35 -45.59 -11.38
N VAL A 554 -9.30 -45.95 -10.63
CA VAL A 554 -9.00 -45.42 -9.30
C VAL A 554 -7.72 -44.61 -9.40
N TYR A 555 -7.83 -43.30 -9.32
CA TYR A 555 -6.70 -42.37 -9.42
C TYR A 555 -6.19 -41.96 -8.05
N TRP A 556 -4.91 -41.57 -7.97
CA TRP A 556 -4.25 -41.25 -6.71
C TRP A 556 -3.36 -40.01 -6.82
N PHE A 557 -3.67 -38.96 -6.07
CA PHE A 557 -3.03 -37.64 -6.21
C PHE A 557 -2.51 -37.09 -4.87
N PRO A 558 -1.32 -36.45 -4.80
CA PRO A 558 -0.95 -35.58 -3.70
C PRO A 558 -1.78 -34.30 -3.75
N VAL A 559 -2.37 -33.90 -2.64
CA VAL A 559 -3.24 -32.71 -2.60
C VAL A 559 -2.91 -31.77 -1.45
N VAL A 560 -2.79 -32.28 -0.23
CA VAL A 560 -2.62 -31.46 0.97
C VAL A 560 -1.36 -31.83 1.74
N THR A 561 -0.90 -30.92 2.61
CA THR A 561 0.28 -31.14 3.44
C THR A 561 -0.03 -32.11 4.60
N PRO A 562 0.99 -32.73 5.21
CA PRO A 562 0.82 -33.48 6.47
C PRO A 562 0.26 -32.61 7.60
N GLU A 563 0.55 -31.31 7.61
CA GLU A 563 0.02 -30.38 8.61
C GLU A 563 -1.50 -30.22 8.48
N PHE A 564 -2.03 -30.05 7.25
CA PHE A 564 -3.49 -30.06 7.02
C PHE A 564 -4.14 -31.31 7.61
N CYS A 565 -3.52 -32.46 7.38
CA CYS A 565 -4.04 -33.74 7.82
C CYS A 565 -4.08 -33.83 9.35
N GLN A 566 -2.99 -33.44 10.01
CA GLN A 566 -2.93 -33.42 11.47
C GLN A 566 -3.93 -32.43 12.06
N SER A 567 -4.05 -31.22 11.49
CA SER A 567 -5.01 -30.21 11.95
C SER A 567 -6.45 -30.70 11.84
N LEU A 568 -6.82 -31.38 10.74
CA LEU A 568 -8.16 -31.95 10.59
C LEU A 568 -8.44 -33.07 11.59
N ILE A 569 -7.46 -33.93 11.88
CA ILE A 569 -7.56 -34.95 12.94
C ILE A 569 -7.79 -34.29 14.30
N ASP A 570 -6.99 -33.29 14.64
CA ASP A 570 -7.09 -32.59 15.93
C ASP A 570 -8.43 -31.88 16.09
N ILE A 571 -8.97 -31.27 15.04
CA ILE A 571 -10.31 -30.65 15.04
C ILE A 571 -11.38 -31.72 15.32
N ALA A 572 -11.33 -32.86 14.62
CA ALA A 572 -12.30 -33.94 14.79
C ALA A 572 -12.22 -34.56 16.20
N GLU A 573 -11.01 -34.83 16.70
CA GLU A 573 -10.81 -35.39 18.04
C GLU A 573 -11.19 -34.40 19.16
N ASN A 574 -10.91 -33.10 18.99
CA ASN A 574 -11.35 -32.08 19.95
C ASN A 574 -12.88 -31.93 19.98
N PHE A 575 -13.55 -32.06 18.84
CA PHE A 575 -15.02 -32.10 18.81
C PHE A 575 -15.56 -33.35 19.53
N GLY A 576 -14.93 -34.50 19.32
CA GLY A 576 -15.10 -35.72 20.12
C GLY A 576 -16.45 -36.45 20.01
N LYS A 577 -17.47 -35.85 19.38
CA LYS A 577 -18.82 -36.43 19.22
C LYS A 577 -18.92 -37.32 17.98
N TRP A 578 -18.09 -38.36 17.94
CA TRP A 578 -18.11 -39.39 16.89
C TRP A 578 -19.45 -40.14 16.83
N SER A 579 -19.85 -40.58 15.63
CA SER A 579 -21.01 -41.47 15.48
C SER A 579 -20.78 -42.79 16.23
N ASP A 580 -21.86 -43.49 16.56
CA ASP A 580 -21.76 -44.82 17.15
C ASP A 580 -21.52 -45.94 16.12
N GLY A 581 -21.57 -45.63 14.82
CA GLY A 581 -21.47 -46.58 13.71
C GLY A 581 -22.76 -47.37 13.45
N SER A 582 -23.91 -46.89 13.94
CA SER A 582 -25.23 -47.49 13.70
C SER A 582 -25.94 -46.85 12.50
N ASN A 583 -26.91 -47.55 11.92
CA ASN A 583 -27.70 -47.06 10.80
C ASN A 583 -28.60 -45.86 11.15
N THR A 584 -28.73 -45.50 12.43
CA THR A 584 -29.56 -44.38 12.87
C THR A 584 -28.68 -43.28 13.44
N ASP A 585 -28.59 -42.16 12.73
CA ASP A 585 -27.80 -41.02 13.16
C ASP A 585 -28.64 -39.74 13.17
N ASN A 586 -29.05 -39.34 14.37
CA ASN A 586 -29.84 -38.13 14.59
C ASN A 586 -29.08 -36.82 14.27
N ARG A 587 -27.78 -36.91 14.01
CA ARG A 587 -26.93 -35.77 13.59
C ARG A 587 -27.06 -35.49 12.09
N LEU A 588 -27.61 -36.45 11.32
CA LEU A 588 -27.82 -36.34 9.88
C LEU A 588 -29.23 -35.85 9.53
N ALA A 589 -29.35 -35.10 8.43
CA ALA A 589 -30.64 -34.75 7.85
C ALA A 589 -31.32 -36.01 7.30
N GLY A 590 -32.35 -36.51 8.01
CA GLY A 590 -33.08 -37.73 7.65
C GLY A 590 -32.85 -38.92 8.58
N GLY A 591 -31.87 -38.84 9.50
CA GLY A 591 -31.73 -39.78 10.63
C GLY A 591 -31.27 -41.19 10.30
N TYR A 592 -30.98 -41.52 9.03
CA TYR A 592 -30.65 -42.89 8.60
C TYR A 592 -29.46 -42.93 7.63
N GLU A 593 -28.51 -43.82 7.91
CA GLU A 593 -27.32 -44.07 7.09
C GLU A 593 -27.32 -45.51 6.59
N ASN A 594 -27.22 -45.69 5.27
CA ASN A 594 -27.29 -47.02 4.64
C ASN A 594 -26.06 -47.89 4.97
N VAL A 595 -24.90 -47.25 5.13
CA VAL A 595 -23.61 -47.90 5.38
C VAL A 595 -22.89 -47.11 6.47
N PRO A 596 -23.20 -47.38 7.75
CA PRO A 596 -22.78 -46.48 8.81
C PRO A 596 -21.28 -46.56 9.09
N THR A 597 -20.67 -45.41 9.32
CA THR A 597 -19.27 -45.27 9.75
C THR A 597 -19.17 -44.50 11.05
N ARG A 598 -18.11 -44.72 11.83
CA ARG A 598 -17.75 -43.86 12.97
C ARG A 598 -17.12 -42.58 12.46
N ASP A 599 -17.92 -41.53 12.42
CA ASP A 599 -17.56 -40.30 11.71
C ASP A 599 -18.02 -38.99 12.38
N ILE A 600 -17.46 -37.91 11.83
CA ILE A 600 -17.83 -36.53 12.07
C ILE A 600 -17.94 -35.81 10.71
N HIS A 601 -19.10 -35.23 10.44
CA HIS A 601 -19.36 -34.45 9.24
C HIS A 601 -18.82 -33.03 9.36
N MET A 602 -18.38 -32.45 8.23
CA MET A 602 -17.77 -31.11 8.18
C MET A 602 -18.70 -30.02 8.73
N ASN A 603 -20.02 -30.14 8.54
CA ASN A 603 -20.99 -29.17 9.07
C ASN A 603 -21.06 -29.17 10.60
N GLN A 604 -20.77 -30.29 11.27
CA GLN A 604 -20.78 -30.40 12.73
C GLN A 604 -19.63 -29.65 13.38
N ILE A 605 -18.54 -29.45 12.63
CA ILE A 605 -17.35 -28.70 13.04
C ILE A 605 -17.25 -27.34 12.34
N GLY A 606 -18.29 -26.92 11.61
CA GLY A 606 -18.32 -25.62 10.92
C GLY A 606 -17.30 -25.48 9.79
N TYR A 607 -16.88 -26.60 9.17
CA TYR A 607 -15.90 -26.67 8.09
C TYR A 607 -16.53 -26.94 6.71
N ASP A 608 -17.86 -27.00 6.62
CA ASP A 608 -18.58 -27.38 5.40
C ASP A 608 -18.37 -26.39 4.25
N GLN A 609 -18.47 -25.09 4.50
CA GLN A 609 -18.25 -24.08 3.46
C GLN A 609 -16.80 -24.10 2.95
N THR A 610 -15.84 -24.12 3.87
CA THR A 610 -14.41 -24.22 3.57
C THR A 610 -14.10 -25.49 2.77
N TRP A 611 -14.67 -26.63 3.17
CA TRP A 611 -14.48 -27.90 2.47
C TRP A 611 -15.12 -27.92 1.08
N MET A 612 -16.31 -27.35 0.90
CA MET A 612 -16.94 -27.24 -0.42
C MET A 612 -16.10 -26.38 -1.37
N GLU A 613 -15.49 -25.30 -0.87
CA GLU A 613 -14.56 -24.49 -1.64
C GLU A 613 -13.26 -25.25 -1.96
N PHE A 614 -12.75 -26.06 -1.02
CA PHE A 614 -11.63 -26.97 -1.27
C PHE A 614 -11.95 -27.98 -2.39
N LEU A 615 -13.15 -28.56 -2.39
CA LEU A 615 -13.59 -29.45 -3.47
C LEU A 615 -13.61 -28.73 -4.82
N ARG A 616 -14.17 -27.51 -4.85
CA ARG A 616 -14.27 -26.69 -6.07
C ARG A 616 -12.90 -26.30 -6.63
N LEU A 617 -11.98 -25.88 -5.75
CA LEU A 617 -10.69 -25.34 -6.15
C LEU A 617 -9.63 -26.40 -6.43
N TYR A 618 -9.59 -27.49 -5.66
CA TYR A 618 -8.48 -28.43 -5.72
C TYR A 618 -8.85 -29.83 -6.19
N VAL A 619 -10.08 -30.28 -5.93
CA VAL A 619 -10.52 -31.64 -6.31
C VAL A 619 -11.16 -31.67 -7.69
N ARG A 620 -12.03 -30.70 -8.00
CA ARG A 620 -12.70 -30.60 -9.31
C ARG A 620 -11.70 -30.54 -10.47
N PRO A 621 -10.62 -29.73 -10.43
CA PRO A 621 -9.66 -29.73 -11.53
C PRO A 621 -8.96 -31.09 -11.74
N LEU A 622 -8.65 -31.82 -10.66
CA LEU A 622 -8.09 -33.17 -10.75
C LEU A 622 -9.09 -34.15 -11.39
N GLN A 623 -10.36 -34.05 -11.00
CA GLN A 623 -11.43 -34.84 -11.58
C GLN A 623 -11.57 -34.58 -13.08
N GLU A 624 -11.65 -33.31 -13.49
CA GLU A 624 -11.78 -32.91 -14.90
C GLU A 624 -10.57 -33.38 -15.73
N HIS A 625 -9.40 -33.44 -15.11
CA HIS A 625 -8.17 -33.90 -15.74
C HIS A 625 -8.22 -35.40 -16.10
N VAL A 626 -8.79 -36.26 -15.25
CA VAL A 626 -8.79 -37.72 -15.47
C VAL A 626 -10.10 -38.30 -16.00
N PHE A 627 -11.24 -37.68 -15.73
CA PHE A 627 -12.53 -38.07 -16.29
C PHE A 627 -12.96 -37.11 -17.39
N LEU A 628 -12.27 -37.20 -18.52
CA LEU A 628 -12.49 -36.34 -19.69
C LEU A 628 -13.95 -36.35 -20.14
N GLY A 629 -14.53 -35.15 -20.26
CA GLY A 629 -15.92 -34.96 -20.68
C GLY A 629 -16.94 -34.88 -19.53
N TYR A 630 -16.53 -35.10 -18.28
CA TYR A 630 -17.35 -34.81 -17.11
C TYR A 630 -17.02 -33.43 -16.54
N PHE A 631 -18.03 -32.55 -16.44
CA PHE A 631 -17.88 -31.19 -15.94
C PHE A 631 -19.07 -30.79 -15.05
N HIS A 632 -18.78 -30.28 -13.85
CA HIS A 632 -19.78 -29.74 -12.94
C HIS A 632 -19.16 -28.68 -12.01
N ASP A 633 -19.59 -27.42 -12.13
CA ASP A 633 -19.13 -26.29 -11.31
C ASP A 633 -20.33 -25.49 -10.78
N PRO A 634 -20.48 -25.32 -9.44
CA PRO A 634 -19.68 -25.94 -8.38
C PRO A 634 -19.99 -27.43 -8.20
N PRO A 635 -19.01 -28.25 -7.74
CA PRO A 635 -19.29 -29.63 -7.34
C PRO A 635 -20.28 -29.65 -6.17
N LYS A 636 -21.12 -30.68 -6.09
CA LYS A 636 -22.08 -30.84 -4.99
C LYS A 636 -21.67 -32.01 -4.11
N SER A 637 -21.60 -31.81 -2.81
CA SER A 637 -21.37 -32.91 -1.87
C SER A 637 -22.16 -32.68 -0.60
N LEU A 638 -23.12 -33.58 -0.34
CA LEU A 638 -23.94 -33.54 0.89
C LEU A 638 -23.28 -34.32 2.03
N MET A 639 -22.37 -35.24 1.70
CA MET A 639 -21.72 -36.12 2.67
C MET A 639 -20.21 -35.89 2.61
N ASN A 640 -19.72 -35.05 3.51
CA ASN A 640 -18.31 -34.75 3.72
C ASN A 640 -17.97 -35.06 5.18
N PHE A 641 -17.16 -36.07 5.45
CA PHE A 641 -16.97 -36.57 6.80
C PHE A 641 -15.63 -37.25 7.02
N VAL A 642 -15.05 -37.05 8.21
CA VAL A 642 -13.87 -37.80 8.66
C VAL A 642 -14.34 -39.11 9.27
N VAL A 643 -13.76 -40.22 8.83
CA VAL A 643 -13.99 -41.55 9.39
C VAL A 643 -12.80 -41.95 10.25
N ARG A 644 -13.08 -42.57 11.40
CA ARG A 644 -12.08 -43.18 12.28
C ARG A 644 -12.28 -44.69 12.39
N TYR A 645 -11.28 -45.46 11.97
CA TYR A 645 -11.24 -46.91 12.14
C TYR A 645 -10.32 -47.31 13.29
N ARG A 646 -10.84 -48.14 14.20
CA ARG A 646 -10.08 -48.71 15.33
C ARG A 646 -10.42 -50.18 15.58
N PRO A 647 -9.47 -51.02 16.03
CA PRO A 647 -9.70 -52.44 16.36
C PRO A 647 -10.81 -52.69 17.38
N ASP A 648 -10.95 -51.79 18.36
CA ASP A 648 -11.89 -51.86 19.48
C ASP A 648 -13.24 -51.18 19.22
N GLU A 649 -13.39 -50.55 18.05
CA GLU A 649 -14.63 -49.89 17.64
C GLU A 649 -15.15 -50.47 16.31
N GLN A 650 -15.09 -49.69 15.24
CA GLN A 650 -15.37 -50.13 13.88
C GLN A 650 -14.03 -50.29 13.14
N PRO A 651 -13.52 -51.52 12.95
CA PRO A 651 -12.20 -51.73 12.35
C PRO A 651 -12.22 -51.86 10.82
N SER A 652 -13.40 -52.00 10.21
CA SER A 652 -13.57 -52.27 8.78
C SER A 652 -14.91 -51.75 8.29
N LEU A 653 -15.07 -51.64 6.97
CA LEU A 653 -16.33 -51.28 6.33
C LEU A 653 -16.73 -52.37 5.33
N ARG A 654 -17.97 -52.86 5.44
CA ARG A 654 -18.50 -53.93 4.57
C ARG A 654 -18.52 -53.49 3.09
N PRO A 655 -18.53 -54.44 2.13
CA PRO A 655 -18.69 -54.11 0.72
C PRO A 655 -19.94 -53.26 0.43
N HIS A 656 -19.77 -52.16 -0.30
CA HIS A 656 -20.86 -51.23 -0.65
C HIS A 656 -20.56 -50.42 -1.93
N HIS A 657 -21.58 -49.66 -2.36
CA HIS A 657 -21.44 -48.55 -3.31
C HIS A 657 -21.67 -47.24 -2.57
N ASP A 658 -21.04 -46.17 -3.06
CA ASP A 658 -21.26 -44.84 -2.56
C ASP A 658 -22.43 -44.19 -3.29
N SER A 659 -23.16 -43.32 -2.60
CA SER A 659 -24.18 -42.50 -3.23
C SER A 659 -23.55 -41.25 -3.83
N SER A 660 -22.66 -41.43 -4.80
CA SER A 660 -21.92 -40.38 -5.50
C SER A 660 -21.73 -40.73 -6.97
N THR A 661 -21.47 -39.73 -7.81
CA THR A 661 -20.92 -39.97 -9.14
C THR A 661 -19.47 -40.42 -8.99
N TYR A 662 -18.68 -39.69 -8.20
CA TYR A 662 -17.34 -40.07 -7.79
C TYR A 662 -17.10 -39.78 -6.31
N THR A 663 -16.25 -40.59 -5.70
CA THR A 663 -15.86 -40.46 -4.30
C THR A 663 -14.41 -40.04 -4.22
N ILE A 664 -14.11 -39.15 -3.27
CA ILE A 664 -12.75 -38.92 -2.82
C ILE A 664 -12.51 -39.53 -1.45
N ASN A 665 -11.33 -40.10 -1.26
CA ASN A 665 -10.85 -40.68 -0.02
C ASN A 665 -9.44 -40.17 0.26
N LEU A 666 -9.35 -39.17 1.13
CA LEU A 666 -8.10 -38.54 1.56
C LEU A 666 -7.54 -39.27 2.77
N ALA A 667 -6.31 -39.77 2.68
CA ALA A 667 -5.63 -40.38 3.82
C ALA A 667 -5.01 -39.31 4.73
N LEU A 668 -5.35 -39.37 6.03
CA LEU A 668 -4.95 -38.34 7.00
C LEU A 668 -3.77 -38.75 7.88
N ASN A 669 -3.48 -40.04 8.04
CA ASN A 669 -2.35 -40.49 8.86
C ASN A 669 -1.63 -41.72 8.29
N ARG A 670 -0.47 -42.06 8.87
CA ARG A 670 0.54 -42.92 8.25
C ARG A 670 0.27 -44.41 8.53
N PRO A 671 0.19 -45.25 7.49
CA PRO A 671 0.19 -46.69 7.67
C PRO A 671 1.53 -47.14 8.26
N ASN A 672 1.49 -48.23 9.00
CA ASN A 672 2.62 -48.86 9.70
C ASN A 672 3.29 -48.01 10.80
N VAL A 673 2.82 -46.78 11.04
CA VAL A 673 3.26 -45.90 12.14
C VAL A 673 2.10 -45.59 13.06
N ASP A 674 1.01 -45.03 12.51
CA ASP A 674 -0.15 -44.61 13.29
C ASP A 674 -1.23 -45.72 13.35
N TYR A 675 -1.23 -46.65 12.38
CA TYR A 675 -2.09 -47.84 12.34
C TYR A 675 -1.47 -49.00 11.55
N GLN A 676 -2.00 -50.22 11.74
CA GLN A 676 -1.62 -51.44 11.01
C GLN A 676 -2.84 -52.03 10.27
N GLY A 677 -2.61 -52.63 9.11
CA GLY A 677 -3.68 -53.10 8.23
C GLY A 677 -4.40 -51.93 7.53
N GLY A 678 -5.69 -52.08 7.25
CA GLY A 678 -6.47 -51.04 6.56
C GLY A 678 -6.23 -50.98 5.04
N GLY A 679 -6.78 -49.94 4.42
CA GLY A 679 -6.80 -49.76 2.96
C GLY A 679 -8.22 -49.80 2.38
N CYS A 680 -8.31 -49.86 1.06
CA CYS A 680 -9.56 -50.01 0.32
C CYS A 680 -9.40 -51.12 -0.72
N ARG A 681 -10.37 -52.03 -0.82
CA ARG A 681 -10.38 -53.09 -1.83
C ARG A 681 -11.56 -52.93 -2.76
N PHE A 682 -11.30 -52.91 -4.06
CA PHE A 682 -12.29 -52.87 -5.13
C PHE A 682 -12.56 -54.29 -5.63
N LEU A 683 -13.72 -54.85 -5.25
CA LEU A 683 -14.00 -56.28 -5.39
C LEU A 683 -14.06 -56.71 -6.86
N ARG A 684 -14.67 -55.91 -7.74
CA ARG A 684 -14.79 -56.21 -9.17
C ARG A 684 -13.45 -56.37 -9.87
N TYR A 685 -12.41 -55.72 -9.37
CA TYR A 685 -11.06 -55.74 -9.96
C TYR A 685 -10.08 -56.63 -9.18
N ASN A 686 -10.52 -57.22 -8.06
CA ASN A 686 -9.66 -57.88 -7.09
C ASN A 686 -8.39 -57.06 -6.77
N CYS A 687 -8.55 -55.74 -6.66
CA CYS A 687 -7.46 -54.80 -6.49
C CYS A 687 -7.60 -54.10 -5.13
N SER A 688 -6.50 -53.99 -4.40
CA SER A 688 -6.45 -53.35 -3.10
C SER A 688 -5.43 -52.23 -3.13
N VAL A 689 -5.84 -51.06 -2.62
CA VAL A 689 -4.92 -49.98 -2.29
C VAL A 689 -4.65 -50.05 -0.79
N THR A 690 -3.50 -50.60 -0.44
CA THR A 690 -2.92 -50.56 0.92
C THR A 690 -1.86 -49.47 0.99
N ASP A 691 -1.34 -49.20 2.19
CA ASP A 691 -0.24 -48.24 2.39
C ASP A 691 -0.56 -46.84 1.85
N THR A 692 -1.77 -46.34 2.18
CA THR A 692 -2.21 -45.02 1.74
C THR A 692 -1.27 -43.91 2.24
N ARG A 693 -1.00 -42.92 1.40
CA ARG A 693 -0.01 -41.84 1.61
C ARG A 693 -0.72 -40.65 2.24
N VAL A 694 -0.18 -40.11 3.32
CA VAL A 694 -0.75 -38.94 4.01
C VAL A 694 -0.84 -37.76 3.06
N GLY A 695 -1.99 -37.10 3.03
CA GLY A 695 -2.24 -35.95 2.16
C GLY A 695 -2.60 -36.31 0.72
N TRP A 696 -2.69 -37.60 0.40
CA TRP A 696 -3.08 -38.07 -0.92
C TRP A 696 -4.55 -38.50 -0.98
N ILE A 697 -5.21 -38.18 -2.10
CA ILE A 697 -6.60 -38.52 -2.38
C ILE A 697 -6.67 -39.68 -3.35
N LEU A 698 -7.40 -40.73 -2.97
CA LEU A 698 -7.95 -41.69 -3.92
C LEU A 698 -9.25 -41.15 -4.52
N MET A 699 -9.38 -41.20 -5.84
CA MET A 699 -10.56 -40.76 -6.57
C MET A 699 -11.07 -41.89 -7.45
N HIS A 700 -12.34 -42.28 -7.28
CA HIS A 700 -12.96 -43.36 -8.05
C HIS A 700 -14.46 -43.13 -8.25
N PRO A 701 -15.10 -43.73 -9.28
CA PRO A 701 -16.56 -43.74 -9.40
C PRO A 701 -17.25 -44.30 -8.16
N GLY A 702 -18.38 -43.73 -7.74
CA GLY A 702 -19.11 -44.17 -6.54
C GLY A 702 -20.12 -45.29 -6.80
N ARG A 703 -20.77 -45.24 -7.97
CA ARG A 703 -21.87 -46.14 -8.36
C ARG A 703 -21.46 -47.17 -9.41
N LEU A 704 -22.23 -48.26 -9.47
CA LEU A 704 -22.22 -49.32 -10.48
C LEU A 704 -20.92 -50.16 -10.55
N THR A 705 -19.76 -49.53 -10.75
CA THR A 705 -18.53 -50.22 -11.17
C THR A 705 -17.51 -50.44 -10.06
N HIS A 706 -17.54 -49.65 -8.99
CA HIS A 706 -16.53 -49.70 -7.94
C HIS A 706 -17.12 -50.16 -6.61
N PHE A 707 -17.73 -51.35 -6.62
CA PHE A 707 -18.16 -52.02 -5.38
C PHE A 707 -16.92 -52.34 -4.54
N HIS A 708 -16.81 -51.73 -3.36
CA HIS A 708 -15.58 -51.71 -2.60
C HIS A 708 -15.80 -51.92 -1.09
N GLU A 709 -14.75 -52.32 -0.38
CA GLU A 709 -14.75 -52.54 1.07
C GLU A 709 -13.58 -51.83 1.76
N GLY A 710 -13.81 -51.40 3.00
CA GLY A 710 -12.76 -50.88 3.87
C GLY A 710 -12.05 -52.02 4.59
N LEU A 711 -10.79 -52.26 4.27
CA LEU A 711 -10.00 -53.35 4.85
C LEU A 711 -9.81 -53.16 6.36
N ARG A 712 -9.65 -54.28 7.07
CA ARG A 712 -9.59 -54.28 8.53
C ARG A 712 -8.32 -53.63 9.08
N VAL A 713 -8.48 -52.65 9.97
CA VAL A 713 -7.44 -52.11 10.84
C VAL A 713 -7.22 -53.05 12.02
N THR A 714 -5.98 -53.49 12.22
CA THR A 714 -5.62 -54.51 13.23
C THR A 714 -4.94 -53.92 14.46
N ASN A 715 -4.33 -52.73 14.33
CA ASN A 715 -3.72 -52.00 15.45
C ASN A 715 -3.72 -50.48 15.17
N GLY A 716 -3.71 -49.67 16.22
CA GLY A 716 -3.71 -48.20 16.12
C GLY A 716 -5.03 -47.62 15.60
N THR A 717 -4.96 -46.42 15.07
CA THR A 717 -6.15 -45.67 14.61
C THR A 717 -5.92 -45.14 13.20
N ARG A 718 -6.82 -45.44 12.26
CA ARG A 718 -6.76 -44.91 10.89
C ARG A 718 -7.79 -43.81 10.71
N TYR A 719 -7.36 -42.66 10.19
CA TYR A 719 -8.24 -41.56 9.82
C TYR A 719 -8.25 -41.35 8.31
N ILE A 720 -9.43 -41.15 7.75
CA ILE A 720 -9.62 -40.75 6.34
C ILE A 720 -10.70 -39.69 6.24
N MET A 721 -10.58 -38.78 5.29
CA MET A 721 -11.62 -37.82 4.95
C MET A 721 -12.30 -38.25 3.66
N ILE A 722 -13.62 -38.46 3.72
CA ILE A 722 -14.44 -38.93 2.61
C ILE A 722 -15.32 -37.80 2.09
N SER A 723 -15.51 -37.74 0.78
CA SER A 723 -16.58 -36.94 0.17
C SER A 723 -17.27 -37.67 -0.96
N PHE A 724 -18.60 -37.71 -0.88
CA PHE A 724 -19.48 -38.24 -1.92
C PHE A 724 -19.88 -37.11 -2.85
N VAL A 725 -19.15 -36.97 -3.96
CA VAL A 725 -19.29 -35.84 -4.87
C VAL A 725 -20.25 -36.18 -6.00
N ASP A 726 -21.12 -35.22 -6.29
CA ASP A 726 -22.22 -35.26 -7.24
C ASP A 726 -23.15 -36.47 -7.03
N PRO A 727 -23.83 -36.53 -5.87
CA PRO A 727 -24.74 -37.62 -5.47
C PRO A 727 -26.00 -37.76 -6.34
#